data_AF-A0A1G9TJ31-F1
#
_entry.id   AF-A0A1G9TJ31-F1
#
_cell.length_a   1.000
_cell.length_b   1.000
_cell.length_c   1.000
_cell.angle_alpha   90.00
_cell.angle_beta   90.00
_cell.angle_gamma   90.00
#
_symmetry.space_group_name_H-M   'P 1'
#
loop_
_entity.id
_entity.type
_entity.pdbx_description
1 polymer ?
#
loop_
_entity_poly.entity_id
_entity_poly.type
_entity_poly.pdbx_seq_one_letter_code
_entity_poly.pdbx_strand_id
1 'polypeptide(L)'
;MRRLPILLLLLCLLAAPAARALPTFDEVRAAHRPSDVQLLSREGEPLQRVRLDDSVRRGDWLALADISPALRTALVLSEDRRFYAHSGVDWAAVSAAAWANLWNRRTRGASTITMQLAGLLDDDWRAGAGGRSAAQKLGQAVAAQVLDRRWRKDQILEAYLNLVPLRGELVGIDALARTLFGKAAHGLDAREAAVAAALVRAPNARAAVVARRACGVLRDMQAGTRVDCDALDLFTEGALQRRGWAPSTGIAPHYARQWLRAAGPDAARRGERTTLSAPLQRVAAGLLARHLRELSGRHVQDGALVVLDNRSGEVLAWVGSSGPLSQAAEVDAVLAPRQPGSTLKPFLYAQAIAERRLTAASLVEDSAAHIPTASGLYVPQNYDRQFKGHVSVRTALAASLNVPAVRTLVMVTPDAFYAQLRALGLPLAQGAGYYGYSLALGASEVPLLHLANAYRALANGGRFTPVRLRAAAAERPGSTGAGVNRRGTTGTAPATRTNAGGAQSRMEPAAPPPRPVQALDAAAAFIVGDILSDTNARVRTFGTDSVLGTRFWTAVKTGTSKDMRDNWAVGWSERYTVAVWVGNASGAAMHDVSGSSGAAPVWAELMQWLHRDLPSRAPKPPGGVVRQAVRFAAAQPAGDWLESPRQEWFLAGTQQALFAMDKGAGSPGGTRAGGQKDLKSSTAAAAAAQAPTARIALPAPGTIIALDPDIPPAHQHLRLLAQDTPAGQALAWRIQGQAVAQGSDAGWLPWPGRHTLELVDTRGHVLDSVRIEVRGAGVRAARR
;
A
#
# COMPACT_ATOMS: atom_id res chain seq x y z
N MET A 1 77.11 10.51 -25.75
CA MET A 1 76.15 9.47 -25.30
C MET A 1 76.04 9.37 -23.76
N ARG A 2 75.83 10.46 -23.00
CA ARG A 2 75.79 10.42 -21.51
C ARG A 2 74.48 10.88 -20.84
N ARG A 3 73.46 11.33 -21.58
CA ARG A 3 72.19 11.83 -21.00
C ARG A 3 71.05 10.80 -20.93
N LEU A 4 71.13 9.70 -21.69
CA LEU A 4 70.10 8.65 -21.70
C LEU A 4 69.94 7.89 -20.35
N PRO A 5 71.00 7.47 -19.63
CA PRO A 5 70.82 6.74 -18.37
C PRO A 5 70.26 7.62 -17.25
N ILE A 6 70.60 8.92 -17.24
CA ILE A 6 70.10 9.89 -16.25
C ILE A 6 68.60 10.14 -16.44
N LEU A 7 68.14 10.25 -17.70
CA LEU A 7 66.71 10.41 -18.02
C LEU A 7 65.89 9.18 -17.60
N LEU A 8 66.42 7.97 -17.82
CA LEU A 8 65.81 6.72 -17.36
C LEU A 8 65.76 6.63 -15.82
N LEU A 9 66.83 7.03 -15.12
CA LEU A 9 66.87 7.04 -13.66
C LEU A 9 65.83 8.03 -13.07
N LEU A 10 65.72 9.22 -13.66
CA LEU A 10 64.72 10.23 -13.28
C LEU A 10 63.29 9.77 -13.55
N LEU A 11 63.02 9.05 -14.66
CA LEU A 11 61.70 8.45 -14.90
C LEU A 11 61.36 7.38 -13.85
N CYS A 12 62.32 6.56 -13.43
CA CYS A 12 62.11 5.57 -12.38
C CYS A 12 61.90 6.20 -11.00
N LEU A 13 62.59 7.31 -10.69
CA LEU A 13 62.41 8.06 -9.44
C LEU A 13 61.07 8.81 -9.38
N LEU A 14 60.57 9.32 -10.52
CA LEU A 14 59.24 9.94 -10.61
C LEU A 14 58.08 8.93 -10.55
N ALA A 15 58.33 7.63 -10.81
CA ALA A 15 57.34 6.57 -10.65
C ALA A 15 57.21 6.05 -9.20
N ALA A 16 58.19 6.35 -8.33
CA ALA A 16 58.23 5.85 -6.95
C ALA A 16 57.08 6.35 -6.03
N PRO A 17 56.52 7.58 -6.16
CA PRO A 17 55.41 8.03 -5.31
C PRO A 17 54.12 7.25 -5.56
N ALA A 18 53.84 6.88 -6.81
CA ALA A 18 52.63 6.13 -7.20
C ALA A 18 52.59 4.73 -6.56
N ALA A 19 53.75 4.11 -6.31
CA ALA A 19 53.84 2.80 -5.66
C ALA A 19 53.37 2.77 -4.19
N ARG A 20 53.10 3.92 -3.56
CA ARG A 20 52.47 4.01 -2.23
C ARG A 20 50.94 4.13 -2.26
N ALA A 21 50.32 4.35 -3.42
CA ALA A 21 48.88 4.61 -3.54
C ALA A 21 48.01 3.38 -3.86
N LEU A 22 48.60 2.24 -4.27
CA LEU A 22 47.84 1.03 -4.60
C LEU A 22 47.21 0.39 -3.34
N PRO A 23 45.89 0.08 -3.37
CA PRO A 23 45.17 -0.44 -2.21
C PRO A 23 45.58 -1.86 -1.84
N THR A 24 45.28 -2.26 -0.61
CA THR A 24 45.33 -3.63 -0.14
C THR A 24 44.14 -4.44 -0.64
N PHE A 25 44.27 -5.77 -0.63
CA PHE A 25 43.18 -6.68 -1.01
C PHE A 25 41.92 -6.46 -0.14
N ASP A 26 42.10 -6.27 1.17
CA ASP A 26 40.98 -6.08 2.09
C ASP A 26 40.29 -4.73 1.92
N GLU A 27 41.03 -3.66 1.57
CA GLU A 27 40.43 -2.37 1.17
C GLU A 27 39.60 -2.49 -0.10
N VAL A 28 40.11 -3.18 -1.12
CA VAL A 28 39.36 -3.43 -2.38
C VAL A 28 38.10 -4.26 -2.13
N ARG A 29 38.22 -5.32 -1.32
CA ARG A 29 37.08 -6.17 -0.94
C ARG A 29 36.04 -5.40 -0.10
N ALA A 30 36.47 -4.53 0.81
CA ALA A 30 35.58 -3.70 1.63
C ALA A 30 34.92 -2.56 0.83
N ALA A 31 35.60 -2.05 -0.21
CA ALA A 31 35.09 -1.06 -1.14
C ALA A 31 34.10 -1.66 -2.16
N HIS A 32 34.11 -2.98 -2.40
CA HIS A 32 33.18 -3.63 -3.30
C HIS A 32 31.72 -3.44 -2.86
N ARG A 33 30.89 -2.91 -3.76
CA ARG A 33 29.45 -2.74 -3.57
C ARG A 33 28.69 -3.47 -4.67
N PRO A 34 27.91 -4.51 -4.36
CA PRO A 34 26.98 -5.09 -5.33
C PRO A 34 26.00 -4.03 -5.86
N SER A 35 25.52 -4.20 -7.11
CA SER A 35 24.48 -3.36 -7.70
C SER A 35 23.12 -3.54 -7.03
N ASP A 36 22.94 -4.70 -6.41
CA ASP A 36 21.71 -5.12 -5.75
C ASP A 36 21.87 -5.03 -4.22
N VAL A 37 20.74 -4.87 -3.52
CA VAL A 37 20.67 -5.05 -2.06
C VAL A 37 19.66 -6.12 -1.70
N GLN A 38 19.92 -6.80 -0.60
CA GLN A 38 19.08 -7.87 -0.08
C GLN A 38 18.40 -7.42 1.21
N LEU A 39 17.08 -7.35 1.19
CA LEU A 39 16.27 -7.12 2.37
C LEU A 39 16.04 -8.45 3.09
N LEU A 40 16.14 -8.41 4.42
CA LEU A 40 15.91 -9.55 5.30
C LEU A 40 14.57 -9.42 6.01
N SER A 41 13.88 -10.54 6.19
CA SER A 41 12.70 -10.63 7.04
C SER A 41 13.05 -10.38 8.51
N ARG A 42 12.03 -10.25 9.36
CA ARG A 42 12.17 -10.21 10.82
C ARG A 42 12.90 -11.45 11.37
N GLU A 43 12.64 -12.62 10.80
CA GLU A 43 13.33 -13.88 11.12
C GLU A 43 14.81 -13.86 10.67
N GLY A 44 15.16 -13.01 9.70
CA GLY A 44 16.49 -12.94 9.07
C GLY A 44 16.57 -13.66 7.72
N GLU A 45 15.45 -14.16 7.19
CA GLU A 45 15.42 -14.85 5.90
C GLU A 45 15.53 -13.85 4.72
N PRO A 46 16.10 -14.24 3.57
CA PRO A 46 16.01 -13.48 2.32
C PRO A 46 14.56 -13.16 1.94
N LEU A 47 14.20 -11.89 1.89
CA LEU A 47 12.84 -11.43 1.59
C LEU A 47 12.71 -10.91 0.14
N GLN A 48 13.60 -9.99 -0.24
CA GLN A 48 13.66 -9.40 -1.57
C GLN A 48 15.10 -8.98 -1.89
N ARG A 49 15.57 -9.25 -3.12
CA ARG A 49 16.75 -8.63 -3.72
C ARG A 49 16.28 -7.57 -4.73
N VAL A 50 16.86 -6.38 -4.66
CA VAL A 50 16.47 -5.21 -5.48
C VAL A 50 17.73 -4.55 -6.05
N ARG A 51 17.80 -4.40 -7.37
CA ARG A 51 18.83 -3.60 -8.06
C ARG A 51 18.63 -2.12 -7.73
N LEU A 52 19.73 -1.45 -7.37
CA LEU A 52 19.76 -0.01 -7.04
C LEU A 52 20.54 0.81 -8.07
N ASP A 53 21.50 0.18 -8.74
CA ASP A 53 22.34 0.79 -9.76
C ASP A 53 22.05 0.11 -11.10
N ASP A 54 21.38 0.82 -11.99
CA ASP A 54 21.04 0.33 -13.33
C ASP A 54 22.16 0.56 -14.35
N SER A 55 23.24 1.26 -13.99
CA SER A 55 24.39 1.50 -14.88
C SER A 55 25.37 0.32 -14.95
N VAL A 56 25.43 -0.47 -13.87
CA VAL A 56 26.30 -1.64 -13.74
C VAL A 56 25.53 -2.79 -13.09
N ARG A 57 25.86 -4.02 -13.43
CA ARG A 57 25.34 -5.22 -12.77
C ARG A 57 26.49 -5.98 -12.13
N ARG A 58 26.64 -5.79 -10.81
CA ARG A 58 27.75 -6.29 -10.01
C ARG A 58 27.21 -7.22 -8.92
N GLY A 59 27.68 -8.47 -8.93
CA GLY A 59 27.28 -9.48 -7.96
C GLY A 59 27.90 -9.33 -6.58
N ASP A 60 27.59 -10.29 -5.72
CA ASP A 60 28.20 -10.42 -4.39
C ASP A 60 29.71 -10.74 -4.54
N TRP A 61 30.56 -10.28 -3.61
CA TRP A 61 31.99 -10.63 -3.65
C TRP A 61 32.15 -12.11 -3.28
N LEU A 62 32.66 -12.91 -4.21
CA LEU A 62 32.90 -14.34 -4.02
C LEU A 62 34.33 -14.60 -3.59
N ALA A 63 34.52 -15.44 -2.56
CA ALA A 63 35.84 -15.98 -2.26
C ALA A 63 36.28 -16.94 -3.37
N LEU A 64 37.58 -17.10 -3.59
CA LEU A 64 38.11 -17.96 -4.66
C LEU A 64 37.68 -19.43 -4.52
N ALA A 65 37.39 -19.87 -3.29
CA ALA A 65 36.84 -21.18 -2.98
C ALA A 65 35.41 -21.37 -3.53
N ASP A 66 34.60 -20.31 -3.56
CA ASP A 66 33.20 -20.31 -4.04
C ASP A 66 33.08 -20.17 -5.56
N ILE A 67 34.21 -20.27 -6.29
CA ILE A 67 34.29 -20.18 -7.74
C ILE A 67 34.69 -21.53 -8.32
N SER A 68 33.97 -21.97 -9.37
CA SER A 68 34.18 -23.27 -10.01
C SER A 68 35.67 -23.54 -10.31
N PRO A 69 36.22 -24.71 -9.93
CA PRO A 69 37.57 -25.11 -10.32
C PRO A 69 37.78 -25.07 -11.84
N ALA A 70 36.75 -25.46 -12.61
CA ALA A 70 36.80 -25.42 -14.06
C ALA A 70 36.96 -23.98 -14.59
N LEU A 71 36.28 -23.00 -13.99
CA LEU A 71 36.44 -21.59 -14.35
C LEU A 71 37.81 -21.03 -13.99
N ARG A 72 38.34 -21.37 -12.80
CA ARG A 72 39.70 -20.99 -12.39
C ARG A 72 40.74 -21.49 -13.39
N THR A 73 40.64 -22.75 -13.80
CA THR A 73 41.52 -23.35 -14.83
C THR A 73 41.31 -22.70 -16.21
N ALA A 74 40.05 -22.52 -16.66
CA ALA A 74 39.73 -21.90 -17.94
C ALA A 74 40.32 -20.50 -18.09
N LEU A 75 40.21 -19.68 -17.04
CA LEU A 75 40.72 -18.31 -17.05
C LEU A 75 42.25 -18.29 -17.13
N VAL A 76 42.93 -19.06 -16.28
CA VAL A 76 44.40 -19.14 -16.28
C VAL A 76 44.91 -19.66 -17.63
N LEU A 77 44.29 -20.68 -18.22
CA LEU A 77 44.70 -21.20 -19.54
C LEU A 77 44.44 -20.23 -20.70
N SER A 78 43.39 -19.40 -20.62
CA SER A 78 43.00 -18.42 -21.64
C SER A 78 43.83 -17.13 -21.59
N GLU A 79 43.95 -16.53 -20.40
CA GLU A 79 44.54 -15.19 -20.23
C GLU A 79 46.01 -15.24 -19.84
N ASP A 80 46.45 -16.21 -19.03
CA ASP A 80 47.76 -16.17 -18.38
C ASP A 80 48.28 -17.56 -17.97
N ARG A 81 48.70 -18.35 -18.96
CA ARG A 81 49.13 -19.75 -18.77
C ARG A 81 50.27 -19.94 -17.77
N ARG A 82 51.02 -18.88 -17.45
CA ARG A 82 52.15 -18.89 -16.49
C ARG A 82 51.88 -18.04 -15.26
N PHE A 83 50.62 -17.72 -14.97
CA PHE A 83 50.20 -16.87 -13.84
C PHE A 83 50.92 -17.17 -12.52
N TYR A 84 51.08 -18.45 -12.17
CA TYR A 84 51.72 -18.89 -10.93
C TYR A 84 53.26 -18.89 -10.96
N ALA A 85 53.87 -18.73 -12.13
CA ALA A 85 55.32 -18.84 -12.34
C ALA A 85 56.05 -17.49 -12.51
N HIS A 86 55.34 -16.38 -12.72
CA HIS A 86 55.94 -15.04 -12.84
C HIS A 86 55.52 -14.10 -11.71
N SER A 87 56.30 -13.04 -11.47
CA SER A 87 55.99 -11.99 -10.48
C SER A 87 55.36 -10.77 -11.16
N GLY A 88 54.04 -10.81 -11.38
CA GLY A 88 53.25 -9.72 -11.97
C GLY A 88 53.35 -9.56 -13.49
N VAL A 89 54.55 -9.67 -14.07
CA VAL A 89 54.79 -9.54 -15.52
C VAL A 89 55.50 -10.78 -16.06
N ASP A 90 54.94 -11.41 -17.09
CA ASP A 90 55.61 -12.49 -17.82
C ASP A 90 56.60 -11.92 -18.84
N TRP A 91 57.82 -11.66 -18.37
CA TRP A 91 58.92 -11.15 -19.21
C TRP A 91 59.26 -12.04 -20.41
N ALA A 92 59.07 -13.35 -20.30
CA ALA A 92 59.33 -14.29 -21.39
C ALA A 92 58.18 -14.29 -22.43
N ALA A 93 56.95 -13.97 -22.04
CA ALA A 93 55.86 -13.71 -22.99
C ALA A 93 56.00 -12.32 -23.63
N VAL A 94 56.44 -11.31 -22.88
CA VAL A 94 56.73 -9.96 -23.40
C VAL A 94 57.85 -9.99 -24.44
N SER A 95 58.97 -10.66 -24.18
CA SER A 95 60.07 -10.78 -25.14
C SER A 95 59.68 -11.60 -26.38
N ALA A 96 58.97 -12.72 -26.20
CA ALA A 96 58.46 -13.52 -27.31
C ALA A 96 57.44 -12.74 -28.17
N ALA A 97 56.57 -11.93 -27.56
CA ALA A 97 55.61 -11.09 -28.29
C ALA A 97 56.29 -9.92 -29.01
N ALA A 98 57.31 -9.31 -28.41
CA ALA A 98 58.12 -8.26 -29.05
C ALA A 98 58.86 -8.81 -30.29
N TRP A 99 59.50 -9.99 -30.16
CA TRP A 99 60.18 -10.67 -31.25
C TRP A 99 59.20 -11.10 -32.36
N ALA A 100 58.04 -11.65 -31.98
CA ALA A 100 57.00 -12.03 -32.94
C ALA A 100 56.42 -10.84 -33.72
N ASN A 101 56.21 -9.69 -33.07
CA ASN A 101 55.73 -8.47 -33.74
C ASN A 101 56.75 -7.87 -34.72
N LEU A 102 58.05 -8.09 -34.49
CA LEU A 102 59.12 -7.65 -35.40
C LEU A 102 59.14 -8.46 -36.71
N TRP A 103 58.72 -9.73 -36.66
CA TRP A 103 58.74 -10.65 -37.81
C TRP A 103 57.36 -10.99 -38.41
N ASN A 104 56.25 -10.72 -37.72
CA ASN A 104 54.91 -11.14 -38.16
C ASN A 104 53.77 -10.28 -37.59
N ARG A 105 52.76 -9.95 -38.41
CA ARG A 105 51.62 -9.08 -38.04
C ARG A 105 50.59 -9.70 -37.07
N ARG A 106 50.90 -10.79 -36.34
CA ARG A 106 49.99 -11.43 -35.37
C ARG A 106 50.40 -11.12 -33.92
N THR A 107 49.85 -10.04 -33.39
CA THR A 107 49.97 -9.62 -31.99
C THR A 107 49.37 -10.66 -31.03
N ARG A 108 50.23 -11.44 -30.35
CA ARG A 108 49.86 -12.08 -29.08
C ARG A 108 49.84 -11.00 -27.99
N GLY A 109 48.81 -11.00 -27.16
CA GLY A 109 48.75 -10.10 -26.01
C GLY A 109 49.69 -10.60 -24.91
N ALA A 110 50.62 -9.76 -24.47
CA ALA A 110 51.56 -10.07 -23.39
C ALA A 110 51.13 -9.46 -22.03
N SER A 111 49.82 -9.33 -21.81
CA SER A 111 49.25 -8.73 -20.60
C SER A 111 48.73 -9.81 -19.65
N THR A 112 49.42 -9.99 -18.53
CA THR A 112 49.08 -10.94 -17.46
C THR A 112 47.79 -10.57 -16.72
N ILE A 113 47.22 -11.51 -15.95
CA ILE A 113 46.07 -11.22 -15.08
C ILE A 113 46.39 -10.08 -14.11
N THR A 114 47.59 -10.06 -13.51
CA THR A 114 48.02 -9.00 -12.58
C THR A 114 48.11 -7.62 -13.25
N MET A 115 48.56 -7.55 -14.51
CA MET A 115 48.56 -6.29 -15.29
C MET A 115 47.15 -5.82 -15.67
N GLN A 116 46.23 -6.76 -15.96
CA GLN A 116 44.84 -6.41 -16.21
C GLN A 116 44.15 -5.89 -14.92
N LEU A 117 44.36 -6.56 -13.78
CA LEU A 117 43.86 -6.13 -12.47
C LEU A 117 44.38 -4.73 -12.09
N ALA A 118 45.66 -4.44 -12.31
CA ALA A 118 46.22 -3.11 -12.05
C ALA A 118 45.44 -2.00 -12.79
N GLY A 119 45.04 -2.24 -14.04
CA GLY A 119 44.19 -1.32 -14.81
C GLY A 119 42.70 -1.33 -14.45
N LEU A 120 42.25 -2.18 -13.52
CA LEU A 120 40.88 -2.15 -12.98
C LEU A 120 40.80 -1.38 -11.65
N LEU A 121 41.86 -1.40 -10.85
CA LEU A 121 41.93 -0.80 -9.52
C LEU A 121 42.19 0.70 -9.51
N ASP A 122 42.71 1.26 -10.60
CA ASP A 122 43.13 2.66 -10.70
C ASP A 122 42.75 3.21 -12.08
N ASP A 123 41.99 4.31 -12.08
CA ASP A 123 41.38 4.92 -13.25
C ASP A 123 42.40 5.56 -14.20
N ASP A 124 43.55 6.02 -13.69
CA ASP A 124 44.62 6.63 -14.51
C ASP A 124 45.22 5.62 -15.52
N TRP A 125 45.14 4.33 -15.18
CA TRP A 125 45.62 3.22 -16.00
C TRP A 125 44.52 2.50 -16.78
N ARG A 126 43.27 3.00 -16.76
CA ARG A 126 42.20 2.50 -17.65
C ARG A 126 42.44 2.92 -19.10
N ALA A 127 41.94 2.10 -20.02
CA ALA A 127 42.05 2.38 -21.45
C ALA A 127 41.05 3.48 -21.85
N GLY A 128 41.55 4.61 -22.35
CA GLY A 128 40.71 5.64 -22.95
C GLY A 128 40.11 5.19 -24.29
N ALA A 129 39.20 5.98 -24.85
CA ALA A 129 38.48 5.67 -26.10
C ALA A 129 39.39 5.43 -27.32
N GLY A 130 40.62 5.95 -27.31
CA GLY A 130 41.66 5.70 -28.34
C GLY A 130 42.56 4.48 -28.09
N GLY A 131 42.31 3.68 -27.05
CA GLY A 131 43.18 2.58 -26.63
C GLY A 131 44.21 2.98 -25.56
N ARG A 132 45.07 2.02 -25.18
CA ARG A 132 46.09 2.22 -24.12
C ARG A 132 47.39 2.82 -24.67
N SER A 133 47.85 3.91 -24.07
CA SER A 133 49.16 4.50 -24.41
C SER A 133 50.34 3.60 -23.95
N ALA A 134 51.52 3.82 -24.52
CA ALA A 134 52.73 3.09 -24.10
C ALA A 134 53.09 3.39 -22.63
N ALA A 135 52.92 4.63 -22.18
CA ALA A 135 53.11 5.03 -20.79
C ALA A 135 52.14 4.31 -19.85
N GLN A 136 50.86 4.19 -20.23
CA GLN A 136 49.87 3.46 -19.43
C GLN A 136 50.21 1.97 -19.30
N LYS A 137 50.72 1.33 -20.35
CA LYS A 137 51.17 -0.08 -20.28
C LYS A 137 52.40 -0.26 -19.38
N LEU A 138 53.31 0.70 -19.35
CA LEU A 138 54.45 0.68 -18.43
C LEU A 138 54.00 0.90 -16.98
N GLY A 139 53.05 1.81 -16.73
CA GLY A 139 52.42 1.97 -15.43
C GLY A 139 51.74 0.69 -14.93
N GLN A 140 50.94 0.04 -15.78
CA GLN A 140 50.33 -1.28 -15.48
C GLN A 140 51.39 -2.35 -15.15
N ALA A 141 52.53 -2.37 -15.84
CA ALA A 141 53.61 -3.34 -15.57
C ALA A 141 54.29 -3.11 -14.21
N VAL A 142 54.56 -1.85 -13.84
CA VAL A 142 55.12 -1.50 -12.53
C VAL A 142 54.11 -1.77 -11.42
N ALA A 143 52.85 -1.35 -11.59
CA ALA A 143 51.77 -1.62 -10.64
C ALA A 143 51.54 -3.12 -10.45
N ALA A 144 51.59 -3.93 -11.52
CA ALA A 144 51.49 -5.38 -11.42
C ALA A 144 52.62 -6.00 -10.58
N GLN A 145 53.85 -5.52 -10.70
CA GLN A 145 54.96 -5.98 -9.85
C GLN A 145 54.78 -5.59 -8.38
N VAL A 146 54.18 -4.44 -8.09
CA VAL A 146 53.87 -4.03 -6.71
C VAL A 146 52.73 -4.87 -6.13
N LEU A 147 51.67 -5.15 -6.91
CA LEU A 147 50.58 -6.03 -6.51
C LEU A 147 51.09 -7.46 -6.22
N ASP A 148 51.86 -8.08 -7.12
CA ASP A 148 52.37 -9.44 -6.96
C ASP A 148 53.39 -9.58 -5.79
N ARG A 149 53.93 -8.47 -5.28
CA ARG A 149 54.77 -8.43 -4.05
C ARG A 149 53.98 -8.24 -2.76
N ARG A 150 52.78 -7.66 -2.81
CA ARG A 150 51.95 -7.33 -1.62
C ARG A 150 50.76 -8.27 -1.44
N TRP A 151 50.23 -8.78 -2.54
CA TRP A 151 49.05 -9.63 -2.59
C TRP A 151 49.47 -11.03 -3.01
N ARG A 152 48.83 -12.06 -2.45
CA ARG A 152 49.04 -13.44 -2.87
C ARG A 152 48.36 -13.74 -4.22
N LYS A 153 48.77 -14.81 -4.89
CA LYS A 153 48.20 -15.21 -6.21
C LYS A 153 46.71 -15.55 -6.15
N ASP A 154 46.25 -16.16 -5.06
CA ASP A 154 44.82 -16.39 -4.79
C ASP A 154 44.05 -15.06 -4.68
N GLN A 155 44.59 -14.08 -3.94
CA GLN A 155 43.98 -12.75 -3.79
C GLN A 155 43.91 -11.97 -5.11
N ILE A 156 44.96 -12.03 -5.93
CA ILE A 156 44.99 -11.41 -7.27
C ILE A 156 43.91 -12.04 -8.16
N LEU A 157 43.83 -13.38 -8.20
CA LEU A 157 42.84 -14.09 -9.02
C LEU A 157 41.41 -13.85 -8.52
N GLU A 158 41.19 -13.84 -7.20
CA GLU A 158 39.90 -13.54 -6.58
C GLU A 158 39.41 -12.13 -6.92
N ALA A 159 40.25 -11.12 -6.72
CA ALA A 159 39.87 -9.73 -7.03
C ALA A 159 39.62 -9.53 -8.52
N TYR A 160 40.44 -10.13 -9.38
CA TYR A 160 40.23 -10.07 -10.83
C TYR A 160 38.88 -10.69 -11.24
N LEU A 161 38.55 -11.88 -10.73
CA LEU A 161 37.28 -12.56 -11.01
C LEU A 161 36.06 -11.78 -10.48
N ASN A 162 36.20 -10.96 -9.44
CA ASN A 162 35.12 -10.12 -8.92
C ASN A 162 34.99 -8.74 -9.61
N LEU A 163 36.07 -8.22 -10.20
CA LEU A 163 36.13 -6.86 -10.76
C LEU A 163 36.15 -6.79 -12.29
N VAL A 164 36.41 -7.90 -13.00
CA VAL A 164 36.53 -7.90 -14.45
C VAL A 164 35.21 -7.46 -15.13
N PRO A 165 35.24 -6.43 -16.00
CA PRO A 165 34.08 -6.03 -16.78
C PRO A 165 33.84 -7.05 -17.90
N LEU A 166 32.59 -7.47 -18.02
CA LEU A 166 32.14 -8.54 -18.90
C LEU A 166 31.08 -7.96 -19.86
N ARG A 167 30.19 -8.81 -20.37
CA ARG A 167 29.29 -8.45 -21.49
C ARG A 167 28.26 -7.41 -21.04
N GLY A 168 28.13 -6.33 -21.80
CA GLY A 168 27.19 -5.24 -21.51
C GLY A 168 27.49 -4.58 -20.15
N GLU A 169 26.53 -4.67 -19.24
CA GLU A 169 26.57 -4.10 -17.87
C GLU A 169 27.26 -4.99 -16.83
N LEU A 170 27.59 -6.25 -17.17
CA LEU A 170 28.01 -7.26 -16.21
C LEU A 170 29.44 -6.98 -15.68
N VAL A 171 29.61 -7.00 -14.36
CA VAL A 171 30.92 -6.90 -13.69
C VAL A 171 31.08 -8.04 -12.69
N GLY A 172 32.17 -8.79 -12.85
CA GLY A 172 32.50 -9.95 -12.03
C GLY A 172 31.75 -11.24 -12.41
N ILE A 173 32.30 -12.36 -11.98
CA ILE A 173 31.81 -13.70 -12.35
C ILE A 173 30.45 -14.04 -11.73
N ASP A 174 30.14 -13.59 -10.51
CA ASP A 174 28.81 -13.84 -9.91
C ASP A 174 27.69 -13.29 -10.79
N ALA A 175 27.90 -12.09 -11.35
CA ALA A 175 26.96 -11.47 -12.27
C ALA A 175 26.82 -12.27 -13.58
N LEU A 176 27.94 -12.67 -14.18
CA LEU A 176 27.95 -13.46 -15.41
C LEU A 176 27.30 -14.84 -15.23
N ALA A 177 27.59 -15.53 -14.12
CA ALA A 177 27.04 -16.84 -13.81
C ALA A 177 25.51 -16.82 -13.69
N ARG A 178 24.98 -15.82 -12.96
CA ARG A 178 23.54 -15.62 -12.77
C ARG A 178 22.83 -15.18 -14.06
N THR A 179 23.47 -14.34 -14.88
CA THR A 179 22.83 -13.79 -16.08
C THR A 179 22.89 -14.73 -17.29
N LEU A 180 24.05 -15.31 -17.62
CA LEU A 180 24.18 -16.15 -18.82
C LEU A 180 23.73 -17.61 -18.57
N PHE A 181 24.00 -18.15 -17.38
CA PHE A 181 23.77 -19.56 -17.09
C PHE A 181 22.64 -19.82 -16.07
N GLY A 182 22.26 -18.80 -15.28
CA GLY A 182 21.26 -18.95 -14.23
C GLY A 182 21.75 -19.76 -13.04
N LYS A 183 23.07 -19.81 -12.82
CA LYS A 183 23.76 -20.62 -11.81
C LYS A 183 24.55 -19.75 -10.83
N ALA A 184 24.89 -20.30 -9.67
CA ALA A 184 25.95 -19.75 -8.82
C ALA A 184 27.34 -20.08 -9.41
N ALA A 185 28.35 -19.24 -9.15
CA ALA A 185 29.68 -19.37 -9.77
C ALA A 185 30.44 -20.67 -9.45
N HIS A 186 30.16 -21.31 -8.30
CA HIS A 186 30.72 -22.64 -7.97
C HIS A 186 30.17 -23.75 -8.89
N GLY A 187 28.96 -23.59 -9.41
CA GLY A 187 28.24 -24.62 -10.18
C GLY A 187 28.46 -24.58 -11.70
N LEU A 188 29.42 -23.78 -12.16
CA LEU A 188 29.74 -23.68 -13.60
C LEU A 188 30.54 -24.88 -14.10
N ASP A 189 30.05 -25.52 -15.16
CA ASP A 189 30.70 -26.65 -15.81
C ASP A 189 31.88 -26.21 -16.71
N ALA A 190 32.61 -27.15 -17.31
CA ALA A 190 33.78 -26.85 -18.15
C ALA A 190 33.44 -26.05 -19.42
N ARG A 191 32.24 -26.22 -20.00
CA ARG A 191 31.79 -25.49 -21.20
C ARG A 191 31.41 -24.06 -20.83
N GLU A 192 30.67 -23.89 -19.74
CA GLU A 192 30.30 -22.60 -19.16
C GLU A 192 31.54 -21.80 -18.75
N ALA A 193 32.51 -22.46 -18.12
CA ALA A 193 33.81 -21.93 -17.77
C ALA A 193 34.60 -21.43 -19.00
N ALA A 194 34.65 -22.22 -20.07
CA ALA A 194 35.34 -21.86 -21.30
C ALA A 194 34.67 -20.66 -22.01
N VAL A 195 33.33 -20.58 -22.01
CA VAL A 195 32.58 -19.41 -22.53
C VAL A 195 32.84 -18.16 -21.69
N ALA A 196 32.82 -18.28 -20.36
CA ALA A 196 33.12 -17.17 -19.45
C ALA A 196 34.54 -16.64 -19.64
N ALA A 197 35.55 -17.52 -19.73
CA ALA A 197 36.94 -17.14 -20.01
C ALA A 197 37.08 -16.47 -21.40
N ALA A 198 36.41 -16.99 -22.43
CA ALA A 198 36.44 -16.42 -23.78
C ALA A 198 35.85 -14.99 -23.88
N LEU A 199 34.93 -14.63 -22.97
CA LEU A 199 34.32 -13.30 -22.89
C LEU A 199 35.26 -12.25 -22.30
N VAL A 200 36.14 -12.60 -21.37
CA VAL A 200 37.07 -11.66 -20.71
C VAL A 200 37.87 -10.83 -21.71
N ARG A 201 38.46 -11.48 -22.72
CA ARG A 201 39.28 -10.81 -23.75
C ARG A 201 38.50 -9.90 -24.70
N ALA A 202 37.20 -10.15 -24.92
CA ALA A 202 36.35 -9.31 -25.78
C ALA A 202 34.87 -9.46 -25.39
N PRO A 203 34.39 -8.75 -24.36
CA PRO A 203 33.11 -9.06 -23.74
C PRO A 203 31.88 -8.92 -24.65
N ASN A 204 31.96 -7.97 -25.59
CA ASN A 204 30.90 -7.67 -26.54
C ASN A 204 31.09 -8.34 -27.92
N ALA A 205 31.90 -9.40 -28.00
CA ALA A 205 32.06 -10.17 -29.23
C ALA A 205 30.75 -10.90 -29.65
N ARG A 206 30.64 -11.23 -30.95
CA ARG A 206 29.55 -12.05 -31.51
C ARG A 206 29.68 -13.52 -31.05
N ALA A 207 28.56 -14.23 -30.94
CA ALA A 207 28.50 -15.59 -30.41
C ALA A 207 29.51 -16.55 -31.04
N ALA A 208 29.54 -16.68 -32.36
CA ALA A 208 30.52 -17.52 -33.09
C ALA A 208 32.00 -17.16 -32.84
N VAL A 209 32.32 -15.92 -32.41
CA VAL A 209 33.70 -15.55 -32.02
C VAL A 209 34.00 -15.98 -30.59
N VAL A 210 33.02 -15.90 -29.69
CA VAL A 210 33.12 -16.39 -28.31
C VAL A 210 33.23 -17.91 -28.30
N ALA A 211 32.34 -18.59 -29.02
CA ALA A 211 32.26 -20.04 -29.07
C ALA A 211 33.52 -20.70 -29.67
N ARG A 212 34.03 -20.19 -30.80
CA ARG A 212 35.33 -20.61 -31.36
C ARG A 212 36.50 -20.45 -30.38
N ARG A 213 36.49 -19.41 -29.53
CA ARG A 213 37.51 -19.23 -28.48
C ARG A 213 37.29 -20.20 -27.31
N ALA A 214 36.05 -20.36 -26.85
CA ALA A 214 35.67 -21.30 -25.82
C ALA A 214 36.03 -22.75 -26.22
N CYS A 215 35.81 -23.13 -27.49
CA CYS A 215 36.26 -24.41 -28.08
C CYS A 215 37.78 -24.61 -27.92
N GLY A 216 38.59 -23.56 -28.10
CA GLY A 216 40.03 -23.60 -27.86
C GLY A 216 40.37 -23.82 -26.38
N VAL A 217 39.79 -23.00 -25.49
CA VAL A 217 39.99 -23.11 -24.02
C VAL A 217 39.55 -24.47 -23.49
N LEU A 218 38.42 -24.99 -23.96
CA LEU A 218 37.87 -26.29 -23.56
C LEU A 218 38.76 -27.45 -24.00
N ARG A 219 39.36 -27.38 -25.20
CA ARG A 219 40.38 -28.35 -25.67
C ARG A 219 41.65 -28.30 -24.82
N ASP A 220 42.12 -27.11 -24.44
CA ASP A 220 43.27 -26.96 -23.54
C ASP A 220 42.97 -27.55 -22.15
N MET A 221 41.73 -27.40 -21.65
CA MET A 221 41.28 -27.96 -20.36
C MET A 221 41.07 -29.48 -20.38
N GLN A 222 40.68 -30.04 -21.53
CA GLN A 222 40.30 -31.44 -21.70
C GLN A 222 41.28 -32.19 -22.63
N ALA A 223 42.58 -31.95 -22.46
CA ALA A 223 43.62 -32.57 -23.27
C ALA A 223 43.46 -34.11 -23.32
N GLY A 224 43.22 -34.63 -24.54
CA GLY A 224 42.96 -36.06 -24.78
C GLY A 224 41.49 -36.45 -25.01
N THR A 225 40.53 -35.56 -24.75
CA THR A 225 39.09 -35.82 -24.98
C THR A 225 38.58 -35.12 -26.24
N ARG A 226 37.71 -35.78 -27.02
CA ARG A 226 37.07 -35.16 -28.20
C ARG A 226 36.03 -34.12 -27.76
N VAL A 227 36.35 -32.85 -27.99
CA VAL A 227 35.42 -31.72 -27.77
C VAL A 227 34.54 -31.50 -29.00
N ASP A 228 33.23 -31.60 -28.83
CA ASP A 228 32.23 -31.14 -29.80
C ASP A 228 32.13 -29.60 -29.71
N CYS A 229 32.57 -28.92 -30.76
CA CYS A 229 32.51 -27.45 -30.83
C CYS A 229 31.27 -26.93 -31.57
N ASP A 230 30.57 -27.76 -32.33
CA ASP A 230 29.35 -27.34 -33.04
C ASP A 230 28.19 -27.26 -32.02
N ALA A 231 28.13 -28.22 -31.08
CA ALA A 231 27.26 -28.12 -29.91
C ALA A 231 27.60 -26.93 -29.00
N LEU A 232 28.88 -26.53 -28.93
CA LEU A 232 29.32 -25.38 -28.13
C LEU A 232 28.94 -24.04 -28.78
N ASP A 233 28.93 -23.94 -30.11
CA ASP A 233 28.44 -22.77 -30.85
C ASP A 233 26.95 -22.51 -30.54
N LEU A 234 26.09 -23.52 -30.68
CA LEU A 234 24.67 -23.45 -30.32
C LEU A 234 24.45 -23.09 -28.84
N PHE A 235 25.20 -23.73 -27.93
CA PHE A 235 25.13 -23.45 -26.50
C PHE A 235 25.51 -21.99 -26.18
N THR A 236 26.58 -21.49 -26.81
CA THR A 236 27.08 -20.13 -26.60
C THR A 236 26.07 -19.10 -27.10
N GLU A 237 25.43 -19.35 -28.25
CA GLU A 237 24.37 -18.46 -28.75
C GLU A 237 23.20 -18.35 -27.76
N GLY A 238 22.66 -19.48 -27.29
CA GLY A 238 21.59 -19.48 -26.29
C GLY A 238 22.00 -18.80 -24.97
N ALA A 239 23.20 -19.05 -24.47
CA ALA A 239 23.72 -18.43 -23.25
C ALA A 239 23.87 -16.91 -23.39
N LEU A 240 24.34 -16.40 -24.53
CA LEU A 240 24.55 -14.96 -24.77
C LEU A 240 23.26 -14.18 -25.09
N GLN A 241 22.19 -14.87 -25.50
CA GLN A 241 20.86 -14.28 -25.64
C GLN A 241 20.10 -14.22 -24.30
N ARG A 242 20.49 -15.05 -23.31
CA ARG A 242 19.82 -15.12 -22.01
C ARG A 242 19.98 -13.82 -21.21
N ARG A 243 18.85 -13.27 -20.74
CA ARG A 243 18.80 -12.20 -19.73
C ARG A 243 18.43 -12.77 -18.37
N GLY A 244 19.24 -13.70 -17.85
CA GLY A 244 19.07 -14.23 -16.50
C GLY A 244 19.28 -13.15 -15.43
N TRP A 245 18.77 -13.41 -14.23
CA TRP A 245 18.74 -12.47 -13.09
C TRP A 245 17.78 -11.29 -13.31
N ALA A 246 16.56 -11.35 -12.78
CA ALA A 246 15.64 -10.22 -12.82
C ALA A 246 16.15 -9.06 -11.93
N PRO A 247 15.82 -7.78 -12.23
CA PRO A 247 16.24 -6.62 -11.41
C PRO A 247 15.64 -6.61 -10.00
N SER A 248 14.54 -7.34 -9.79
CA SER A 248 13.88 -7.52 -8.50
C SER A 248 13.46 -8.97 -8.37
N THR A 249 13.84 -9.64 -7.28
CA THR A 249 13.51 -11.06 -7.02
C THR A 249 13.17 -11.27 -5.55
N GLY A 250 12.12 -12.07 -5.27
CA GLY A 250 11.66 -12.34 -3.91
C GLY A 250 10.14 -12.35 -3.81
N ILE A 251 9.64 -12.25 -2.59
CA ILE A 251 8.22 -12.44 -2.25
C ILE A 251 7.49 -11.15 -1.80
N ALA A 252 8.18 -10.00 -1.83
CA ALA A 252 7.63 -8.73 -1.33
C ALA A 252 8.16 -7.49 -2.09
N PRO A 253 8.04 -7.44 -3.44
CA PRO A 253 8.63 -6.37 -4.25
C PRO A 253 8.12 -4.98 -3.88
N HIS A 254 6.80 -4.82 -3.70
CA HIS A 254 6.19 -3.53 -3.36
C HIS A 254 6.65 -3.01 -1.98
N TYR A 255 6.58 -3.87 -0.96
CA TYR A 255 7.05 -3.55 0.39
C TYR A 255 8.54 -3.20 0.41
N ALA A 256 9.38 -3.91 -0.36
CA ALA A 256 10.80 -3.60 -0.47
C ALA A 256 11.04 -2.19 -1.02
N ARG A 257 10.26 -1.74 -2.00
CA ARG A 257 10.32 -0.35 -2.49
C ARG A 257 9.95 0.66 -1.40
N GLN A 258 8.90 0.42 -0.61
CA GLN A 258 8.53 1.33 0.48
C GLN A 258 9.55 1.32 1.63
N TRP A 259 10.10 0.15 1.97
CA TRP A 259 11.12 0.02 2.99
C TRP A 259 12.43 0.72 2.58
N LEU A 260 12.89 0.54 1.34
CA LEU A 260 14.09 1.22 0.82
C LEU A 260 13.90 2.75 0.76
N ARG A 261 12.70 3.24 0.43
CA ARG A 261 12.37 4.68 0.50
C ARG A 261 12.42 5.22 1.94
N ALA A 262 12.04 4.42 2.94
CA ALA A 262 11.94 4.84 4.34
C ALA A 262 13.23 4.63 5.17
N ALA A 263 14.05 3.64 4.82
CA ALA A 263 15.26 3.27 5.55
C ALA A 263 16.57 3.60 4.81
N GLY A 264 16.50 3.81 3.50
CA GLY A 264 17.66 3.98 2.62
C GLY A 264 18.35 2.65 2.27
N PRO A 265 19.15 2.63 1.19
CA PRO A 265 19.83 1.41 0.74
C PRO A 265 20.92 0.93 1.70
N ASP A 266 21.56 1.84 2.44
CA ASP A 266 22.62 1.48 3.39
C ASP A 266 22.09 0.73 4.61
N ALA A 267 20.81 0.89 4.97
CA ALA A 267 20.16 0.07 5.99
C ALA A 267 20.09 -1.41 5.55
N ALA A 268 19.69 -1.68 4.30
CA ALA A 268 19.70 -3.03 3.75
C ALA A 268 21.13 -3.59 3.67
N ARG A 269 22.12 -2.78 3.27
CA ARG A 269 23.54 -3.19 3.22
C ARG A 269 24.13 -3.52 4.60
N ARG A 270 23.65 -2.89 5.67
CA ARG A 270 23.97 -3.25 7.07
C ARG A 270 23.23 -4.51 7.58
N GLY A 271 22.35 -5.10 6.77
CA GLY A 271 21.52 -6.24 7.18
C GLY A 271 20.41 -5.86 8.17
N GLU A 272 19.95 -4.60 8.18
CA GLU A 272 18.80 -4.21 9.01
C GLU A 272 17.55 -5.02 8.60
N ARG A 273 16.91 -5.64 9.60
CA ARG A 273 15.74 -6.48 9.40
C ARG A 273 14.47 -5.65 9.20
N THR A 274 13.63 -6.12 8.31
CA THR A 274 12.28 -5.58 8.08
C THR A 274 11.31 -6.04 9.18
N THR A 275 10.11 -5.46 9.23
CA THR A 275 9.03 -5.99 10.09
C THR A 275 8.33 -7.21 9.50
N LEU A 276 8.46 -7.43 8.19
CA LEU A 276 7.77 -8.51 7.49
C LEU A 276 8.23 -9.88 7.98
N SER A 277 7.28 -10.79 8.17
CA SER A 277 7.57 -12.21 8.45
C SER A 277 7.58 -12.99 7.15
N ALA A 278 8.69 -13.65 6.82
CA ALA A 278 8.81 -14.37 5.55
C ALA A 278 7.84 -15.57 5.45
N PRO A 279 7.67 -16.42 6.49
CA PRO A 279 6.65 -17.47 6.46
C PRO A 279 5.23 -16.95 6.25
N LEU A 280 4.82 -15.91 6.98
CA LEU A 280 3.50 -15.29 6.84
C LEU A 280 3.32 -14.64 5.45
N GLN A 281 4.35 -13.97 4.91
CA GLN A 281 4.30 -13.35 3.58
C GLN A 281 4.08 -14.38 2.47
N ARG A 282 4.75 -15.54 2.53
CA ARG A 282 4.54 -16.63 1.56
C ARG A 282 3.12 -17.17 1.63
N VAL A 283 2.60 -17.36 2.84
CA VAL A 283 1.22 -17.82 3.04
C VAL A 283 0.23 -16.78 2.52
N ALA A 284 0.35 -15.51 2.93
CA ALA A 284 -0.53 -14.43 2.50
C ALA A 284 -0.58 -14.30 0.96
N ALA A 285 0.56 -14.35 0.28
CA ALA A 285 0.63 -14.31 -1.18
C ALA A 285 0.03 -15.58 -1.82
N GLY A 286 0.31 -16.77 -1.27
CA GLY A 286 -0.22 -18.04 -1.77
C GLY A 286 -1.74 -18.19 -1.60
N LEU A 287 -2.28 -17.74 -0.46
CA LEU A 287 -3.73 -17.70 -0.20
C LEU A 287 -4.42 -16.79 -1.24
N LEU A 288 -3.96 -15.54 -1.35
CA LEU A 288 -4.53 -14.58 -2.30
C LEU A 288 -4.46 -15.10 -3.74
N ALA A 289 -3.30 -15.61 -4.18
CA ALA A 289 -3.14 -16.15 -5.53
C ALA A 289 -3.93 -17.44 -5.80
N ARG A 290 -4.39 -18.18 -4.78
CA ARG A 290 -5.29 -19.31 -4.96
C ARG A 290 -6.74 -18.84 -5.13
N HIS A 291 -7.24 -18.04 -4.19
CA HIS A 291 -8.61 -17.48 -4.26
C HIS A 291 -8.83 -16.68 -5.55
N LEU A 292 -7.85 -15.89 -6.01
CA LEU A 292 -7.97 -15.16 -7.29
C LEU A 292 -8.05 -16.09 -8.52
N ARG A 293 -7.41 -17.26 -8.51
CA ARG A 293 -7.55 -18.24 -9.61
C ARG A 293 -8.95 -18.85 -9.66
N GLU A 294 -9.56 -19.10 -8.52
CA GLU A 294 -10.95 -19.54 -8.38
C GLU A 294 -11.97 -18.47 -8.83
N LEU A 295 -11.54 -17.20 -8.88
CA LEU A 295 -12.33 -16.05 -9.36
C LEU A 295 -12.02 -15.62 -10.81
N SER A 296 -11.05 -16.24 -11.48
CA SER A 296 -10.58 -15.80 -12.81
C SER A 296 -11.69 -15.70 -13.87
N GLY A 297 -12.68 -16.59 -13.84
CA GLY A 297 -13.85 -16.55 -14.74
C GLY A 297 -14.83 -15.40 -14.50
N ARG A 298 -14.66 -14.62 -13.42
CA ARG A 298 -15.54 -13.51 -13.01
C ARG A 298 -14.92 -12.12 -13.24
N HIS A 299 -13.99 -12.03 -14.19
CA HIS A 299 -13.24 -10.81 -14.51
C HIS A 299 -12.53 -10.21 -13.28
N VAL A 300 -11.82 -11.07 -12.54
CA VAL A 300 -10.99 -10.69 -11.39
C VAL A 300 -9.53 -10.97 -11.72
N GLN A 301 -8.67 -9.96 -11.66
CA GLN A 301 -7.25 -10.06 -11.98
C GLN A 301 -6.34 -9.69 -10.79
N ASP A 302 -6.80 -8.77 -9.94
CA ASP A 302 -5.98 -8.12 -8.93
C ASP A 302 -6.48 -8.35 -7.51
N GLY A 303 -5.54 -8.31 -6.59
CA GLY A 303 -5.81 -8.27 -5.16
C GLY A 303 -4.61 -7.77 -4.38
N ALA A 304 -4.87 -7.32 -3.17
CA ALA A 304 -3.87 -6.86 -2.23
C ALA A 304 -4.27 -7.20 -0.80
N LEU A 305 -3.26 -7.33 0.06
CA LEU A 305 -3.45 -7.75 1.44
C LEU A 305 -2.37 -7.17 2.35
N VAL A 306 -2.77 -6.72 3.54
CA VAL A 306 -1.85 -6.28 4.59
C VAL A 306 -2.24 -6.89 5.94
N VAL A 307 -1.21 -7.27 6.72
CA VAL A 307 -1.37 -7.73 8.11
C VAL A 307 -0.59 -6.80 9.03
N LEU A 308 -1.27 -6.26 10.04
CA LEU A 308 -0.70 -5.39 11.07
C LEU A 308 -0.74 -6.10 12.43
N ASP A 309 0.32 -5.97 13.24
CA ASP A 309 0.22 -6.23 14.68
C ASP A 309 -0.52 -5.07 15.36
N ASN A 310 -1.52 -5.36 16.19
CA ASN A 310 -2.34 -4.33 16.82
C ASN A 310 -1.54 -3.50 17.83
N ARG A 311 -0.67 -4.13 18.61
CA ARG A 311 0.05 -3.50 19.72
C ARG A 311 1.26 -2.71 19.23
N SER A 312 2.07 -3.27 18.34
CA SER A 312 3.25 -2.59 17.82
C SER A 312 2.94 -1.72 16.61
N GLY A 313 1.89 -2.04 15.86
CA GLY A 313 1.58 -1.37 14.60
C GLY A 313 2.54 -1.70 13.46
N GLU A 314 3.38 -2.72 13.64
CA GLU A 314 4.30 -3.22 12.62
C GLU A 314 3.55 -3.95 11.49
N VAL A 315 4.01 -3.76 10.26
CA VAL A 315 3.53 -4.49 9.08
C VAL A 315 4.17 -5.88 9.08
N LEU A 316 3.36 -6.92 9.24
CA LEU A 316 3.82 -8.31 9.30
C LEU A 316 3.77 -9.00 7.94
N ALA A 317 2.87 -8.57 7.05
CA ALA A 317 2.72 -9.02 5.67
C ALA A 317 2.22 -7.89 4.78
N TRP A 318 2.62 -7.88 3.52
CA TRP A 318 2.26 -6.88 2.52
C TRP A 318 2.31 -7.51 1.12
N VAL A 319 1.15 -7.81 0.56
CA VAL A 319 0.98 -8.30 -0.80
C VAL A 319 0.37 -7.16 -1.62
N GLY A 320 1.20 -6.50 -2.44
CA GLY A 320 0.80 -5.32 -3.23
C GLY A 320 0.06 -5.64 -4.52
N SER A 321 0.23 -6.86 -5.05
CA SER A 321 -0.40 -7.34 -6.28
C SER A 321 -0.50 -8.88 -6.25
N SER A 322 -1.34 -9.43 -7.12
CA SER A 322 -1.45 -10.87 -7.41
C SER A 322 -0.29 -11.43 -8.27
N GLY A 323 0.66 -10.58 -8.65
CA GLY A 323 1.89 -10.99 -9.34
C GLY A 323 1.62 -11.49 -10.76
N PRO A 324 2.03 -12.70 -11.15
CA PRO A 324 1.81 -13.22 -12.51
C PRO A 324 0.36 -13.32 -12.98
N LEU A 325 -0.63 -13.20 -12.07
CA LEU A 325 -2.06 -13.14 -12.40
C LEU A 325 -2.52 -11.74 -12.83
N SER A 326 -1.77 -10.70 -12.46
CA SER A 326 -2.08 -9.29 -12.73
C SER A 326 -1.48 -8.83 -14.05
N GLN A 327 -2.28 -8.12 -14.86
CA GLN A 327 -1.78 -7.34 -16.00
C GLN A 327 -1.08 -6.03 -15.57
N ALA A 328 -1.16 -5.68 -14.29
CA ALA A 328 -0.61 -4.48 -13.68
C ALA A 328 0.26 -4.83 -12.46
N ALA A 329 1.05 -5.91 -12.55
CA ALA A 329 1.80 -6.51 -11.44
C ALA A 329 2.73 -5.55 -10.67
N GLU A 330 3.09 -4.40 -11.27
CA GLU A 330 3.90 -3.36 -10.64
C GLU A 330 3.11 -2.36 -9.78
N VAL A 331 1.79 -2.29 -9.93
CA VAL A 331 0.90 -1.42 -9.14
C VAL A 331 0.80 -1.96 -7.71
N ASP A 332 1.14 -1.11 -6.73
CA ASP A 332 1.04 -1.43 -5.30
C ASP A 332 -0.37 -1.10 -4.79
N ALA A 333 -1.31 -2.04 -4.94
CA ALA A 333 -2.69 -1.86 -4.53
C ALA A 333 -2.90 -1.81 -3.00
N VAL A 334 -1.84 -2.02 -2.19
CA VAL A 334 -1.87 -1.66 -0.76
C VAL A 334 -1.90 -0.13 -0.56
N LEU A 335 -1.34 0.62 -1.51
CA LEU A 335 -1.25 2.09 -1.49
C LEU A 335 -2.11 2.81 -2.53
N ALA A 336 -2.53 2.13 -3.61
CA ALA A 336 -3.46 2.71 -4.58
C ALA A 336 -4.79 3.08 -3.90
N PRO A 337 -5.29 4.33 -4.05
CA PRO A 337 -6.63 4.68 -3.60
C PRO A 337 -7.69 3.84 -4.34
N ARG A 338 -8.66 3.33 -3.60
CA ARG A 338 -9.79 2.51 -4.08
C ARG A 338 -11.04 2.83 -3.27
N GLN A 339 -12.24 2.59 -3.81
CA GLN A 339 -13.48 2.89 -3.10
C GLN A 339 -13.74 1.84 -1.98
N PRO A 340 -13.69 2.20 -0.69
CA PRO A 340 -13.79 1.29 0.45
C PRO A 340 -15.20 0.74 0.68
N GLY A 341 -16.20 1.34 0.05
CA GLY A 341 -17.61 0.97 0.19
C GLY A 341 -18.09 1.01 1.66
N SER A 342 -18.89 0.02 2.03
CA SER A 342 -19.46 -0.11 3.38
C SER A 342 -18.44 -0.34 4.53
N THR A 343 -17.12 -0.38 4.28
CA THR A 343 -16.12 -0.47 5.35
C THR A 343 -15.92 0.84 6.13
N LEU A 344 -16.50 1.97 5.70
CA LEU A 344 -16.48 3.21 6.51
C LEU A 344 -17.56 3.24 7.60
N LYS A 345 -18.63 2.44 7.47
CA LYS A 345 -19.78 2.43 8.40
C LYS A 345 -19.40 2.21 9.88
N PRO A 346 -18.45 1.33 10.26
CA PRO A 346 -18.07 1.14 11.67
C PRO A 346 -17.64 2.43 12.37
N PHE A 347 -16.93 3.31 11.67
CA PHE A 347 -16.51 4.61 12.20
C PHE A 347 -17.72 5.53 12.42
N LEU A 348 -18.61 5.61 11.43
CA LEU A 348 -19.85 6.41 11.53
C LEU A 348 -20.74 5.99 12.70
N TYR A 349 -20.94 4.69 12.90
CA TYR A 349 -21.71 4.21 14.06
C TYR A 349 -20.95 4.39 15.38
N ALA A 350 -19.62 4.25 15.40
CA ALA A 350 -18.83 4.61 16.58
C ALA A 350 -19.00 6.10 16.95
N GLN A 351 -19.04 6.99 15.95
CA GLN A 351 -19.32 8.41 16.17
C GLN A 351 -20.71 8.66 16.73
N ALA A 352 -21.74 8.09 16.11
CA ALA A 352 -23.13 8.27 16.55
C ALA A 352 -23.37 7.73 17.98
N ILE A 353 -22.68 6.65 18.35
CA ILE A 353 -22.71 6.10 19.71
C ILE A 353 -21.95 7.00 20.69
N ALA A 354 -20.73 7.44 20.35
CA ALA A 354 -19.92 8.34 21.18
C ALA A 354 -20.63 9.67 21.47
N GLU A 355 -21.29 10.24 20.45
CA GLU A 355 -22.10 11.45 20.54
C GLU A 355 -23.49 11.21 21.16
N ARG A 356 -23.76 9.99 21.67
CA ARG A 356 -25.00 9.56 22.34
C ARG A 356 -26.27 9.74 21.51
N ARG A 357 -26.15 9.82 20.18
CA ARG A 357 -27.28 9.93 19.24
C ARG A 357 -27.97 8.57 19.02
N LEU A 358 -27.21 7.49 19.13
CA LEU A 358 -27.67 6.12 18.97
C LEU A 358 -27.05 5.20 20.03
N THR A 359 -27.70 4.06 20.24
CA THR A 359 -27.17 2.91 20.98
C THR A 359 -27.20 1.68 20.07
N ALA A 360 -26.51 0.59 20.43
CA ALA A 360 -26.55 -0.66 19.67
C ALA A 360 -27.97 -1.25 19.51
N ALA A 361 -28.88 -0.96 20.46
CA ALA A 361 -30.30 -1.35 20.42
C ALA A 361 -31.25 -0.26 19.88
N SER A 362 -30.77 0.94 19.52
CA SER A 362 -31.64 1.93 18.91
C SER A 362 -32.24 1.40 17.60
N LEU A 363 -33.55 1.52 17.44
CA LEU A 363 -34.24 1.15 16.20
C LEU A 363 -34.02 2.24 15.15
N VAL A 364 -33.64 1.83 13.94
CA VAL A 364 -33.48 2.69 12.77
C VAL A 364 -34.31 2.12 11.63
N GLU A 365 -34.98 3.01 10.91
CA GLU A 365 -35.86 2.64 9.80
C GLU A 365 -35.06 2.37 8.51
N ASP A 366 -35.18 1.15 8.00
CA ASP A 366 -34.70 0.72 6.69
C ASP A 366 -35.91 0.62 5.72
N SER A 367 -36.32 1.77 5.21
CA SER A 367 -37.42 1.98 4.24
C SER A 367 -36.99 2.95 3.13
N ALA A 368 -37.79 3.08 2.07
CA ALA A 368 -37.49 3.99 0.97
C ALA A 368 -37.32 5.45 1.44
N ALA A 369 -36.07 5.92 1.49
CA ALA A 369 -35.74 7.23 2.00
C ALA A 369 -35.51 8.22 0.84
N HIS A 370 -36.32 9.28 0.82
CA HIS A 370 -36.13 10.44 -0.05
C HIS A 370 -35.38 11.51 0.74
N ILE A 371 -34.05 11.52 0.65
CA ILE A 371 -33.22 12.43 1.45
C ILE A 371 -32.98 13.71 0.64
N PRO A 372 -33.53 14.87 1.04
CA PRO A 372 -33.28 16.13 0.36
C PRO A 372 -31.82 16.56 0.58
N THR A 373 -31.17 16.97 -0.50
CA THR A 373 -29.79 17.46 -0.51
C THR A 373 -29.72 18.78 -1.29
N ALA A 374 -28.64 19.55 -1.11
CA ALA A 374 -28.43 20.79 -1.86
C ALA A 374 -28.32 20.60 -3.38
N SER A 375 -28.07 19.36 -3.85
CA SER A 375 -27.97 18.97 -5.26
C SER A 375 -29.17 18.13 -5.74
N GLY A 376 -30.28 18.09 -5.00
CA GLY A 376 -31.49 17.35 -5.36
C GLY A 376 -31.81 16.20 -4.41
N LEU A 377 -32.63 15.24 -4.87
CA LEU A 377 -33.10 14.15 -4.04
C LEU A 377 -32.15 12.95 -4.08
N TYR A 378 -31.61 12.55 -2.93
CA TYR A 378 -30.80 11.35 -2.79
C TYR A 378 -31.64 10.17 -2.32
N VAL A 379 -31.67 9.10 -3.11
CA VAL A 379 -32.49 7.89 -2.87
C VAL A 379 -31.58 6.67 -2.70
N PRO A 380 -31.05 6.40 -1.49
CA PRO A 380 -30.23 5.22 -1.24
C PRO A 380 -31.05 3.94 -1.32
N GLN A 381 -30.47 2.88 -1.90
CA GLN A 381 -31.02 1.52 -1.89
C GLN A 381 -30.07 0.57 -1.18
N ASN A 382 -30.61 -0.50 -0.59
CA ASN A 382 -29.81 -1.62 -0.09
C ASN A 382 -29.23 -2.46 -1.22
N TYR A 383 -28.19 -3.23 -0.91
CA TYR A 383 -27.50 -4.08 -1.88
C TYR A 383 -28.43 -5.13 -2.52
N ASP A 384 -29.32 -5.72 -1.73
CA ASP A 384 -30.35 -6.68 -2.17
C ASP A 384 -31.62 -6.00 -2.73
N ARG A 385 -31.64 -4.65 -2.79
CA ARG A 385 -32.77 -3.81 -3.18
C ARG A 385 -34.05 -4.03 -2.34
N GLN A 386 -33.93 -4.67 -1.17
CA GLN A 386 -35.05 -4.89 -0.25
C GLN A 386 -34.94 -4.01 0.99
N PHE A 387 -36.09 -3.57 1.48
CA PHE A 387 -36.21 -2.83 2.74
C PHE A 387 -36.53 -3.82 3.88
N LYS A 388 -35.83 -3.71 5.01
CA LYS A 388 -35.94 -4.61 6.16
C LYS A 388 -36.78 -4.03 7.32
N GLY A 389 -37.38 -2.85 7.12
CA GLY A 389 -38.24 -2.20 8.10
C GLY A 389 -37.46 -1.64 9.29
N HIS A 390 -38.02 -1.69 10.49
CA HIS A 390 -37.30 -1.27 11.69
C HIS A 390 -36.31 -2.36 12.13
N VAL A 391 -35.05 -1.97 12.28
CA VAL A 391 -33.94 -2.84 12.69
C VAL A 391 -33.10 -2.13 13.75
N SER A 392 -32.47 -2.87 14.65
CA SER A 392 -31.51 -2.30 15.58
C SER A 392 -30.24 -1.82 14.87
N VAL A 393 -29.52 -0.86 15.45
CA VAL A 393 -28.19 -0.44 14.99
C VAL A 393 -27.21 -1.62 14.89
N ARG A 394 -27.26 -2.57 15.84
CA ARG A 394 -26.50 -3.83 15.79
C ARG A 394 -26.76 -4.57 14.47
N THR A 395 -28.02 -4.88 14.17
CA THR A 395 -28.41 -5.55 12.94
C THR A 395 -28.04 -4.73 11.70
N ALA A 396 -28.31 -3.43 11.71
CA ALA A 396 -28.06 -2.54 10.56
C ALA A 396 -26.56 -2.46 10.18
N LEU A 397 -25.67 -2.36 11.17
CA LEU A 397 -24.22 -2.35 10.95
C LEU A 397 -23.69 -3.74 10.57
N ALA A 398 -24.09 -4.78 11.29
CA ALA A 398 -23.63 -6.15 11.05
C ALA A 398 -24.08 -6.67 9.68
N ALA A 399 -25.35 -6.48 9.32
CA ALA A 399 -25.92 -6.76 8.01
C ALA A 399 -25.55 -5.71 6.93
N SER A 400 -24.81 -4.65 7.29
CA SER A 400 -24.26 -3.67 6.35
C SER A 400 -25.28 -2.86 5.55
N LEU A 401 -26.48 -2.63 6.09
CA LEU A 401 -27.58 -1.95 5.40
C LEU A 401 -27.21 -0.50 5.03
N ASN A 402 -27.72 -0.02 3.90
CA ASN A 402 -27.36 1.29 3.34
C ASN A 402 -28.23 2.41 3.92
N VAL A 403 -29.56 2.27 3.93
CA VAL A 403 -30.44 3.36 4.39
C VAL A 403 -30.20 3.75 5.85
N PRO A 404 -30.08 2.82 6.82
CA PRO A 404 -29.78 3.18 8.20
C PRO A 404 -28.43 3.90 8.35
N ALA A 405 -27.43 3.56 7.54
CA ALA A 405 -26.14 4.23 7.56
C ALA A 405 -26.24 5.68 7.05
N VAL A 406 -27.00 5.94 5.98
CA VAL A 406 -27.21 7.31 5.49
C VAL A 406 -28.03 8.12 6.49
N ARG A 407 -29.09 7.56 7.09
CA ARG A 407 -29.84 8.20 8.18
C ARG A 407 -28.96 8.50 9.40
N THR A 408 -28.00 7.62 9.72
CA THR A 408 -26.98 7.87 10.75
C THR A 408 -26.06 9.04 10.39
N LEU A 409 -25.68 9.19 9.12
CA LEU A 409 -24.90 10.34 8.65
C LEU A 409 -25.70 11.66 8.63
N VAL A 410 -27.01 11.63 8.38
CA VAL A 410 -27.87 12.82 8.53
C VAL A 410 -27.84 13.31 9.98
N MET A 411 -27.84 12.40 10.97
CA MET A 411 -27.66 12.78 12.37
C MET A 411 -26.25 13.31 12.66
N VAL A 412 -25.19 12.56 12.35
CA VAL A 412 -23.79 12.94 12.68
C VAL A 412 -23.30 14.16 11.90
N THR A 413 -23.82 14.39 10.69
CA THR A 413 -23.36 15.31 9.62
C THR A 413 -22.14 14.83 8.81
N PRO A 414 -22.07 15.13 7.49
CA PRO A 414 -20.90 14.82 6.66
C PRO A 414 -19.59 15.43 7.16
N ASP A 415 -19.59 16.67 7.65
CA ASP A 415 -18.40 17.38 8.10
C ASP A 415 -17.79 16.77 9.37
N ALA A 416 -18.61 16.44 10.36
CA ALA A 416 -18.15 15.79 11.58
C ALA A 416 -17.59 14.38 11.30
N PHE A 417 -18.22 13.63 10.38
CA PHE A 417 -17.73 12.31 9.98
C PHE A 417 -16.44 12.41 9.16
N TYR A 418 -16.35 13.36 8.23
CA TYR A 418 -15.11 13.66 7.49
C TYR A 418 -13.95 13.97 8.44
N ALA A 419 -14.17 14.82 9.45
CA ALA A 419 -13.16 15.15 10.46
C ALA A 419 -12.67 13.92 11.23
N GLN A 420 -13.57 13.02 11.62
CA GLN A 420 -13.19 11.76 12.29
C GLN A 420 -12.35 10.85 11.38
N LEU A 421 -12.74 10.68 10.11
CA LEU A 421 -11.98 9.89 9.14
C LEU A 421 -10.57 10.47 8.91
N ARG A 422 -10.43 11.80 8.92
CA ARG A 422 -9.12 12.48 8.87
C ARG A 422 -8.29 12.24 10.14
N ALA A 423 -8.90 12.24 11.32
CA ALA A 423 -8.24 11.92 12.59
C ALA A 423 -7.75 10.45 12.66
N LEU A 424 -8.44 9.55 11.97
CA LEU A 424 -8.02 8.16 11.71
C LEU A 424 -6.98 8.01 10.59
N GLY A 425 -6.44 9.11 10.08
CA GLY A 425 -5.37 9.11 9.09
C GLY A 425 -5.78 8.72 7.67
N LEU A 426 -7.08 8.73 7.33
CA LEU A 426 -7.52 8.47 5.96
C LEU A 426 -7.23 9.68 5.06
N PRO A 427 -6.54 9.50 3.91
CA PRO A 427 -6.13 10.59 3.04
C PRO A 427 -7.25 10.96 2.06
N LEU A 428 -8.31 11.57 2.59
CA LEU A 428 -9.47 11.97 1.79
C LEU A 428 -9.11 13.13 0.83
N ALA A 429 -9.28 12.89 -0.47
CA ALA A 429 -8.84 13.78 -1.54
C ALA A 429 -9.72 15.02 -1.73
N GLN A 430 -11.02 14.92 -1.43
CA GLN A 430 -11.99 16.01 -1.54
C GLN A 430 -12.54 16.43 -0.17
N GLY A 431 -13.24 17.55 -0.09
CA GLY A 431 -13.88 18.03 1.15
C GLY A 431 -15.19 17.32 1.49
N ALA A 432 -15.68 17.50 2.71
CA ALA A 432 -16.93 16.90 3.18
C ALA A 432 -18.14 17.24 2.29
N GLY A 433 -18.27 18.50 1.87
CA GLY A 433 -19.35 18.95 0.98
C GLY A 433 -19.35 18.33 -0.42
N TYR A 434 -18.20 17.81 -0.90
CA TYR A 434 -18.14 17.07 -2.17
C TYR A 434 -18.71 15.65 -2.02
N TYR A 435 -18.35 14.94 -0.94
CA TYR A 435 -18.85 13.58 -0.72
C TYR A 435 -20.30 13.59 -0.21
N GLY A 436 -20.69 14.58 0.58
CA GLY A 436 -22.01 14.71 1.17
C GLY A 436 -22.47 13.42 1.87
N TYR A 437 -23.73 13.05 1.66
CA TYR A 437 -24.30 11.83 2.24
C TYR A 437 -23.74 10.52 1.66
N SER A 438 -23.10 10.55 0.49
CA SER A 438 -22.49 9.36 -0.12
C SER A 438 -21.22 8.90 0.63
N LEU A 439 -20.66 9.75 1.50
CA LEU A 439 -19.53 9.40 2.38
C LEU A 439 -19.85 8.20 3.29
N ALA A 440 -21.10 8.06 3.76
CA ALA A 440 -21.55 6.92 4.58
C ALA A 440 -21.44 5.57 3.85
N LEU A 441 -21.46 5.60 2.52
CA LEU A 441 -21.42 4.41 1.66
C LEU A 441 -20.04 4.19 1.02
N GLY A 442 -19.03 5.01 1.35
CA GLY A 442 -17.65 4.83 0.88
C GLY A 442 -17.38 5.39 -0.50
N ALA A 443 -17.98 6.53 -0.87
CA ALA A 443 -17.70 7.24 -2.12
C ALA A 443 -16.29 7.90 -2.18
N SER A 444 -15.59 8.01 -1.04
CA SER A 444 -14.21 8.50 -0.98
C SER A 444 -13.21 7.39 -1.25
N GLU A 445 -12.22 7.62 -2.11
CA GLU A 445 -11.14 6.63 -2.33
C GLU A 445 -10.09 6.67 -1.21
N VAL A 446 -9.66 5.51 -0.73
CA VAL A 446 -8.62 5.38 0.32
C VAL A 446 -7.67 4.22 0.04
N PRO A 447 -6.39 4.31 0.47
CA PRO A 447 -5.46 3.19 0.42
C PRO A 447 -5.81 2.08 1.43
N LEU A 448 -5.59 0.82 1.05
CA LEU A 448 -5.77 -0.36 1.90
C LEU A 448 -4.98 -0.28 3.22
N LEU A 449 -3.74 0.21 3.19
CA LEU A 449 -2.91 0.40 4.39
C LEU A 449 -3.54 1.37 5.40
N HIS A 450 -4.12 2.47 4.91
CA HIS A 450 -4.71 3.50 5.76
C HIS A 450 -6.03 3.00 6.35
N LEU A 451 -6.85 2.32 5.55
CA LEU A 451 -8.06 1.65 6.04
C LEU A 451 -7.75 0.57 7.08
N ALA A 452 -6.75 -0.28 6.83
CA ALA A 452 -6.25 -1.27 7.80
C ALA A 452 -5.82 -0.61 9.11
N ASN A 453 -5.12 0.53 9.04
CA ASN A 453 -4.67 1.24 10.23
C ASN A 453 -5.82 1.92 11.01
N ALA A 454 -6.85 2.41 10.32
CA ALA A 454 -8.06 2.91 10.95
C ALA A 454 -8.83 1.78 11.69
N TYR A 455 -8.88 0.57 11.12
CA TYR A 455 -9.40 -0.62 11.81
C TYR A 455 -8.51 -1.05 12.99
N ARG A 456 -7.19 -0.89 12.88
CA ARG A 456 -6.27 -1.08 14.03
C ARG A 456 -6.56 -0.09 15.16
N ALA A 457 -7.01 1.13 14.86
CA ALA A 457 -7.45 2.07 15.89
C ALA A 457 -8.72 1.58 16.61
N LEU A 458 -9.70 1.01 15.91
CA LEU A 458 -10.85 0.32 16.54
C LEU A 458 -10.36 -0.82 17.46
N ALA A 459 -9.46 -1.67 16.98
CA ALA A 459 -8.85 -2.76 17.76
C ALA A 459 -8.15 -2.27 19.04
N ASN A 460 -7.59 -1.07 19.01
CA ASN A 460 -6.86 -0.45 20.12
C ASN A 460 -7.69 0.48 20.99
N GLY A 461 -9.03 0.40 20.95
CA GLY A 461 -9.91 1.24 21.76
C GLY A 461 -9.88 2.71 21.34
N GLY A 462 -9.84 2.96 20.03
CA GLY A 462 -9.83 4.29 19.41
C GLY A 462 -8.47 4.97 19.30
N ARG A 463 -7.38 4.36 19.79
CA ARG A 463 -6.04 4.92 19.70
C ARG A 463 -5.40 4.68 18.33
N PHE A 464 -5.26 5.75 17.56
CA PHE A 464 -4.52 5.78 16.31
C PHE A 464 -3.02 5.99 16.55
N THR A 465 -2.21 5.23 15.83
CA THR A 465 -0.75 5.40 15.69
C THR A 465 -0.37 5.10 14.25
N PRO A 466 0.71 5.67 13.69
CA PRO A 466 1.19 5.28 12.36
C PRO A 466 1.65 3.81 12.29
N VAL A 467 1.68 3.25 11.08
CA VAL A 467 2.25 1.92 10.82
C VAL A 467 3.79 1.96 10.88
N ARG A 468 4.41 0.82 11.24
CA ARG A 468 5.88 0.67 11.24
C ARG A 468 6.32 -0.33 10.18
N LEU A 469 7.23 0.10 9.29
CA LEU A 469 7.92 -0.74 8.30
C LEU A 469 9.30 -1.22 8.79
N ARG A 470 9.89 -0.53 9.77
CA ARG A 470 11.17 -0.89 10.38
C ARG A 470 10.91 -1.46 11.77
N ALA A 471 11.61 -2.54 12.11
CA ALA A 471 11.64 -3.02 13.48
C ALA A 471 12.16 -1.90 14.39
N ALA A 472 11.67 -1.83 15.62
CA ALA A 472 12.32 -0.97 16.62
C ALA A 472 13.80 -1.39 16.74
N ALA A 473 14.71 -0.41 16.80
CA ALA A 473 16.11 -0.72 17.04
C ALA A 473 16.19 -1.45 18.39
N ALA A 474 16.71 -2.68 18.40
CA ALA A 474 16.88 -3.40 19.65
C ALA A 474 17.82 -2.58 20.54
N GLU A 475 17.33 -2.15 21.70
CA GLU A 475 18.19 -1.56 22.73
C GLU A 475 19.29 -2.57 23.02
N ARG A 476 20.55 -2.18 22.77
CA ARG A 476 21.69 -3.04 23.05
C ARG A 476 21.71 -3.32 24.55
N PRO A 477 21.72 -4.59 25.00
CA PRO A 477 21.78 -4.89 26.42
C PRO A 477 23.07 -4.32 27.03
N GLY A 478 22.92 -3.41 27.99
CA GLY A 478 23.95 -3.07 28.97
C GLY A 478 25.25 -2.45 28.45
N SER A 479 25.27 -1.13 28.28
CA SER A 479 26.43 -0.32 28.67
C SER A 479 26.08 0.54 29.89
N THR A 480 25.71 -0.12 30.99
CA THR A 480 25.60 0.51 32.32
C THR A 480 26.99 0.85 32.84
N GLY A 481 27.60 1.89 32.25
CA GLY A 481 28.80 2.51 32.77
C GLY A 481 28.48 3.21 34.09
N ALA A 482 28.87 2.60 35.20
CA ALA A 482 28.76 3.20 36.53
C ALA A 482 29.70 4.41 36.65
N GLY A 483 29.21 5.58 36.24
CA GLY A 483 29.91 6.86 36.38
C GLY A 483 29.91 7.34 37.84
N VAL A 484 30.93 6.95 38.60
CA VAL A 484 31.15 7.44 39.96
C VAL A 484 31.34 8.95 39.96
N ASN A 485 30.54 9.64 40.78
CA ASN A 485 30.53 11.08 40.91
C ASN A 485 31.74 11.55 41.74
N ARG A 486 32.73 12.24 41.15
CA ARG A 486 33.79 12.96 41.88
C ARG A 486 33.86 14.42 41.44
N ARG A 487 33.94 15.32 42.43
CA ARG A 487 33.92 16.78 42.28
C ARG A 487 35.34 17.36 42.25
N GLY A 488 35.50 18.50 41.58
CA GLY A 488 36.66 19.42 41.72
C GLY A 488 37.91 18.96 40.95
N THR A 489 38.71 19.83 40.33
CA THR A 489 39.01 21.23 40.67
C THR A 489 39.31 22.11 39.44
N THR A 490 39.45 23.42 39.68
CA THR A 490 39.72 24.52 38.74
C THR A 490 41.11 24.51 38.10
N GLY A 491 41.23 25.02 36.86
CA GLY A 491 42.49 25.41 36.22
C GLY A 491 42.25 26.19 34.92
N THR A 492 42.94 27.31 34.71
CA THR A 492 42.61 28.32 33.68
C THR A 492 43.76 28.57 32.70
N ALA A 493 43.42 28.83 31.42
CA ALA A 493 44.25 29.42 30.35
C ALA A 493 45.38 28.56 29.72
N PRO A 494 45.88 28.90 28.50
CA PRO A 494 45.13 29.41 27.33
C PRO A 494 45.48 28.70 25.98
N ALA A 495 44.71 29.08 24.96
CA ALA A 495 44.65 28.63 23.56
C ALA A 495 45.95 28.26 22.79
N THR A 496 45.82 27.23 21.94
CA THR A 496 46.39 27.19 20.58
C THR A 496 45.33 26.72 19.57
N ARG A 497 45.17 27.44 18.46
CA ARG A 497 44.24 27.09 17.36
C ARG A 497 44.98 26.29 16.30
N THR A 498 44.44 25.14 15.90
CA THR A 498 44.77 24.50 14.62
C THR A 498 43.49 23.98 13.96
N ASN A 499 43.07 24.61 12.87
CA ASN A 499 41.94 24.15 12.07
C ASN A 499 42.32 22.87 11.32
N ALA A 500 41.58 21.78 11.54
CA ALA A 500 41.56 20.62 10.66
C ALA A 500 40.10 20.26 10.39
N GLY A 501 39.64 20.52 9.16
CA GLY A 501 38.25 20.31 8.75
C GLY A 501 37.92 18.83 8.57
N GLY A 502 37.53 18.16 9.64
CA GLY A 502 36.90 16.85 9.58
C GLY A 502 35.38 16.98 9.66
N ALA A 503 34.68 16.86 8.53
CA ALA A 503 33.22 16.83 8.50
C ALA A 503 32.68 15.50 9.07
N GLN A 504 32.71 15.37 10.40
CA GLN A 504 32.02 14.29 11.09
C GLN A 504 30.52 14.48 10.89
N SER A 505 29.91 13.57 10.12
CA SER A 505 28.46 13.46 9.95
C SER A 505 27.80 13.34 11.32
N ARG A 506 27.26 14.46 11.82
CA ARG A 506 26.52 14.51 13.07
C ARG A 506 25.15 13.92 12.82
N MET A 507 25.06 12.61 12.98
CA MET A 507 23.83 11.84 12.80
C MET A 507 22.71 12.50 13.62
N GLU A 508 21.74 13.12 12.93
CA GLU A 508 20.59 13.72 13.60
C GLU A 508 19.86 12.64 14.42
N PRO A 509 19.49 12.91 15.68
CA PRO A 509 18.68 11.98 16.45
C PRO A 509 17.35 11.78 15.73
N ALA A 510 17.00 10.52 15.48
CA ALA A 510 15.76 10.17 14.81
C ALA A 510 14.57 10.85 15.50
N ALA A 511 13.70 11.49 14.71
CA ALA A 511 12.54 12.21 15.22
C ALA A 511 11.74 11.31 16.18
N PRO A 512 11.29 11.81 17.35
CA PRO A 512 10.60 11.00 18.33
C PRO A 512 9.34 10.38 17.71
N PRO A 513 8.99 9.13 18.06
CA PRO A 513 7.86 8.45 17.45
C PRO A 513 6.58 9.28 17.67
N PRO A 514 5.75 9.46 16.62
CA PRO A 514 4.56 10.29 16.71
C PRO A 514 3.64 9.80 17.83
N ARG A 515 3.23 10.74 18.69
CA ARG A 515 2.41 10.44 19.86
C ARG A 515 1.06 9.81 19.44
N PRO A 516 0.54 8.82 20.18
CA PRO A 516 -0.78 8.27 19.91
C PRO A 516 -1.87 9.34 19.94
N VAL A 517 -2.82 9.25 19.02
CA VAL A 517 -4.00 10.12 18.95
C VAL A 517 -5.23 9.32 19.35
N GLN A 518 -6.03 9.81 20.29
CA GLN A 518 -7.33 9.22 20.61
C GLN A 518 -8.33 9.71 19.54
N ALA A 519 -8.53 8.92 18.48
CA ALA A 519 -9.29 9.30 17.29
C ALA A 519 -10.76 8.85 17.34
N LEU A 520 -11.10 7.88 18.20
CA LEU A 520 -12.46 7.42 18.49
C LEU A 520 -12.64 7.32 20.00
N ASP A 521 -13.88 7.38 20.48
CA ASP A 521 -14.19 7.01 21.86
C ASP A 521 -13.94 5.51 22.09
N ALA A 522 -13.36 5.17 23.25
CA ALA A 522 -12.93 3.80 23.55
C ALA A 522 -14.13 2.86 23.83
N ALA A 523 -15.19 3.37 24.44
CA ALA A 523 -16.40 2.63 24.76
C ALA A 523 -17.25 2.41 23.50
N ALA A 524 -17.38 3.41 22.63
CA ALA A 524 -18.02 3.26 21.32
C ALA A 524 -17.25 2.31 20.39
N ALA A 525 -15.91 2.37 20.37
CA ALA A 525 -15.08 1.43 19.62
C ALA A 525 -15.26 -0.02 20.10
N PHE A 526 -15.38 -0.24 21.41
CA PHE A 526 -15.70 -1.55 21.99
C PHE A 526 -17.09 -2.05 21.56
N ILE A 527 -18.14 -1.21 21.65
CA ILE A 527 -19.50 -1.56 21.24
C ILE A 527 -19.56 -1.91 19.74
N VAL A 528 -18.88 -1.15 18.88
CA VAL A 528 -18.77 -1.46 17.44
C VAL A 528 -18.01 -2.76 17.20
N GLY A 529 -16.95 -3.05 17.96
CA GLY A 529 -16.26 -4.34 17.91
C GLY A 529 -17.15 -5.52 18.31
N ASP A 530 -17.98 -5.36 19.34
CA ASP A 530 -18.95 -6.38 19.77
C ASP A 530 -20.00 -6.64 18.68
N ILE A 531 -20.64 -5.59 18.14
CA ILE A 531 -21.57 -5.68 16.99
C ILE A 531 -20.93 -6.41 15.80
N LEU A 532 -19.68 -6.08 15.47
CA LEU A 532 -18.95 -6.69 14.35
C LEU A 532 -18.37 -8.08 14.67
N SER A 533 -18.51 -8.58 15.89
CA SER A 533 -18.19 -9.97 16.25
C SER A 533 -19.42 -10.89 16.30
N ASP A 534 -20.61 -10.29 16.32
CA ASP A 534 -21.89 -11.00 16.39
C ASP A 534 -22.26 -11.63 15.03
N THR A 535 -22.25 -12.96 14.98
CA THR A 535 -22.61 -13.72 13.77
C THR A 535 -24.14 -13.75 13.56
N ASN A 536 -24.95 -13.70 14.63
CA ASN A 536 -26.40 -13.70 14.52
C ASN A 536 -26.92 -12.38 13.93
N ALA A 537 -26.31 -11.25 14.31
CA ALA A 537 -26.63 -9.93 13.76
C ALA A 537 -26.40 -9.80 12.24
N ARG A 538 -25.59 -10.69 11.64
CA ARG A 538 -25.28 -10.73 10.20
C ARG A 538 -26.27 -11.51 9.35
N VAL A 539 -27.08 -12.39 9.96
CA VAL A 539 -27.86 -13.41 9.24
C VAL A 539 -28.78 -12.81 8.17
N ARG A 540 -29.35 -11.62 8.41
CA ARG A 540 -30.24 -10.92 7.46
C ARG A 540 -29.63 -10.62 6.08
N THR A 541 -28.30 -10.62 5.95
CA THR A 541 -27.60 -10.35 4.66
C THR A 541 -26.59 -11.43 4.29
N PHE A 542 -25.97 -12.10 5.27
CA PHE A 542 -24.89 -13.06 5.02
C PHE A 542 -25.28 -14.52 5.28
N GLY A 543 -26.54 -14.80 5.66
CA GLY A 543 -27.00 -16.13 6.04
C GLY A 543 -26.43 -16.60 7.38
N THR A 544 -26.82 -17.82 7.79
CA THR A 544 -26.34 -18.47 9.02
C THR A 544 -24.93 -19.06 8.86
N ASP A 545 -24.59 -19.55 7.67
CA ASP A 545 -23.26 -20.09 7.35
C ASP A 545 -22.40 -19.03 6.63
N SER A 546 -21.97 -18.02 7.39
CA SER A 546 -21.17 -16.92 6.86
C SER A 546 -19.68 -17.19 7.00
N VAL A 547 -18.93 -17.04 5.90
CA VAL A 547 -17.44 -17.07 5.89
C VAL A 547 -16.79 -16.05 6.84
N LEU A 548 -17.54 -15.04 7.30
CA LEU A 548 -17.13 -14.05 8.29
C LEU A 548 -17.23 -14.53 9.75
N GLY A 549 -17.84 -15.69 9.99
CA GLY A 549 -17.93 -16.35 11.29
C GLY A 549 -16.69 -17.18 11.56
N THR A 550 -15.90 -16.79 12.57
CA THR A 550 -14.70 -17.53 13.00
C THR A 550 -14.96 -18.26 14.32
N ARG A 551 -14.15 -19.29 14.63
CA ARG A 551 -14.28 -20.09 15.86
C ARG A 551 -13.63 -19.44 17.10
N PHE A 552 -13.12 -18.22 16.95
CA PHE A 552 -12.45 -17.43 17.98
C PHE A 552 -12.93 -15.98 17.86
N TRP A 553 -12.57 -15.08 18.77
CA TRP A 553 -13.11 -13.72 18.68
C TRP A 553 -12.46 -12.93 17.53
N THR A 554 -13.27 -12.46 16.58
CA THR A 554 -12.88 -11.48 15.57
C THR A 554 -14.01 -10.51 15.30
N ALA A 555 -13.67 -9.25 15.05
CA ALA A 555 -14.58 -8.26 14.49
C ALA A 555 -14.23 -8.01 13.02
N VAL A 556 -15.21 -8.04 12.11
CA VAL A 556 -14.94 -7.88 10.66
C VAL A 556 -16.06 -7.15 9.92
N LYS A 557 -15.67 -6.39 8.90
CA LYS A 557 -16.58 -5.67 8.02
C LYS A 557 -16.16 -5.84 6.56
N THR A 558 -17.13 -6.15 5.72
CA THR A 558 -17.00 -6.19 4.26
C THR A 558 -17.33 -4.86 3.60
N GLY A 559 -16.80 -4.64 2.41
CA GLY A 559 -17.16 -3.55 1.51
C GLY A 559 -17.28 -4.04 0.07
N THR A 560 -18.22 -3.46 -0.66
CA THR A 560 -18.36 -3.59 -2.11
C THR A 560 -18.56 -2.16 -2.63
N SER A 561 -17.78 -1.72 -3.62
CA SER A 561 -17.98 -0.42 -4.26
C SER A 561 -19.09 -0.47 -5.32
N LYS A 562 -19.41 0.69 -5.91
CA LYS A 562 -20.39 0.77 -7.00
C LYS A 562 -19.92 -0.08 -8.20
N ASP A 563 -20.86 -0.71 -8.89
CA ASP A 563 -20.61 -1.59 -10.04
C ASP A 563 -19.63 -2.75 -9.75
N MET A 564 -19.47 -3.18 -8.48
CA MET A 564 -18.59 -4.29 -8.08
C MET A 564 -17.12 -4.12 -8.54
N ARG A 565 -16.59 -2.89 -8.58
CA ARG A 565 -15.19 -2.61 -8.98
C ARG A 565 -14.17 -2.99 -7.90
N ASP A 566 -14.57 -2.85 -6.64
CA ASP A 566 -13.74 -3.12 -5.46
C ASP A 566 -14.51 -4.00 -4.48
N ASN A 567 -13.81 -4.97 -3.91
CA ASN A 567 -14.29 -5.85 -2.85
C ASN A 567 -13.31 -5.83 -1.69
N TRP A 568 -13.82 -5.71 -0.47
CA TRP A 568 -13.02 -5.56 0.73
C TRP A 568 -13.49 -6.49 1.85
N ALA A 569 -12.53 -6.98 2.61
CA ALA A 569 -12.74 -7.56 3.93
C ALA A 569 -11.68 -6.99 4.87
N VAL A 570 -12.12 -6.24 5.88
CA VAL A 570 -11.24 -5.63 6.88
C VAL A 570 -11.74 -6.02 8.26
N GLY A 571 -10.86 -6.62 9.05
CA GLY A 571 -11.23 -7.15 10.35
C GLY A 571 -10.03 -7.39 11.24
N TRP A 572 -10.30 -7.45 12.54
CA TRP A 572 -9.28 -7.58 13.57
C TRP A 572 -9.62 -8.67 14.58
N SER A 573 -8.57 -9.17 15.20
CA SER A 573 -8.57 -10.06 16.34
C SER A 573 -7.95 -9.33 17.54
N GLU A 574 -7.69 -10.03 18.65
CA GLU A 574 -6.93 -9.49 19.77
C GLU A 574 -5.55 -8.95 19.32
N ARG A 575 -4.85 -9.69 18.46
CA ARG A 575 -3.45 -9.41 18.10
C ARG A 575 -3.26 -8.79 16.71
N TYR A 576 -4.11 -9.11 15.74
CA TYR A 576 -3.88 -8.75 14.34
C TYR A 576 -5.02 -7.91 13.77
N THR A 577 -4.68 -7.00 12.86
CA THR A 577 -5.64 -6.41 11.92
C THR A 577 -5.25 -6.85 10.52
N VAL A 578 -6.20 -7.43 9.80
CA VAL A 578 -6.03 -7.92 8.43
C VAL A 578 -6.99 -7.15 7.53
N ALA A 579 -6.45 -6.63 6.43
CA ALA A 579 -7.25 -6.00 5.39
C ALA A 579 -6.92 -6.65 4.05
N VAL A 580 -7.97 -6.98 3.29
CA VAL A 580 -7.89 -7.57 1.94
C VAL A 580 -8.71 -6.73 0.98
N TRP A 581 -8.14 -6.45 -0.19
CA TRP A 581 -8.82 -5.90 -1.37
C TRP A 581 -8.74 -6.90 -2.52
N VAL A 582 -9.82 -7.01 -3.29
CA VAL A 582 -9.93 -7.76 -4.54
C VAL A 582 -10.63 -6.87 -5.57
N GLY A 583 -10.15 -6.86 -6.81
CA GLY A 583 -10.65 -5.95 -7.85
C GLY A 583 -9.87 -6.08 -9.16
N ASN A 584 -9.87 -5.01 -9.94
CA ASN A 584 -9.02 -4.87 -11.13
C ASN A 584 -8.25 -3.55 -11.05
N ALA A 585 -6.96 -3.58 -11.36
CA ALA A 585 -6.09 -2.40 -11.31
C ALA A 585 -6.56 -1.29 -12.26
N SER A 586 -7.15 -1.67 -13.39
CA SER A 586 -7.81 -0.80 -14.38
C SER A 586 -9.08 -0.09 -13.86
N GLY A 587 -9.64 -0.51 -12.73
CA GLY A 587 -10.95 -0.04 -12.25
C GLY A 587 -12.15 -0.65 -12.99
N ALA A 588 -11.92 -1.69 -13.81
CA ALA A 588 -13.00 -2.46 -14.45
C ALA A 588 -13.85 -3.22 -13.42
N ALA A 589 -15.15 -3.30 -13.68
CA ALA A 589 -16.11 -4.03 -12.86
C ALA A 589 -15.83 -5.54 -12.85
N MET A 590 -16.03 -6.21 -11.71
CA MET A 590 -16.06 -7.67 -11.62
C MET A 590 -17.48 -8.19 -11.87
N HIS A 591 -17.62 -9.48 -12.20
CA HIS A 591 -18.91 -10.11 -12.47
C HIS A 591 -19.38 -10.95 -11.28
N ASP A 592 -20.46 -10.55 -10.61
CA ASP A 592 -21.05 -11.25 -9.45
C ASP A 592 -20.05 -11.53 -8.30
N VAL A 593 -19.11 -10.61 -8.08
CA VAL A 593 -18.15 -10.65 -6.96
C VAL A 593 -18.41 -9.50 -5.99
N SER A 594 -18.57 -9.84 -4.72
CA SER A 594 -18.82 -8.91 -3.63
C SER A 594 -17.81 -9.11 -2.51
N GLY A 595 -17.76 -8.20 -1.53
CA GLY A 595 -16.87 -8.35 -0.36
C GLY A 595 -16.93 -9.72 0.33
N SER A 596 -18.08 -10.41 0.32
CA SER A 596 -18.24 -11.76 0.91
C SER A 596 -17.78 -12.92 0.00
N SER A 597 -17.75 -12.75 -1.32
CA SER A 597 -17.32 -13.79 -2.28
C SER A 597 -15.90 -13.59 -2.83
N GLY A 598 -15.36 -12.36 -2.76
CA GLY A 598 -14.00 -12.02 -3.19
C GLY A 598 -13.00 -11.96 -2.05
N ALA A 599 -13.08 -10.91 -1.23
CA ALA A 599 -12.05 -10.60 -0.22
C ALA A 599 -12.23 -11.38 1.10
N ALA A 600 -13.46 -11.70 1.51
CA ALA A 600 -13.72 -12.37 2.79
C ALA A 600 -13.16 -13.79 2.93
N PRO A 601 -13.19 -14.68 1.90
CA PRO A 601 -12.57 -16.00 1.99
C PRO A 601 -11.07 -15.93 2.28
N VAL A 602 -10.34 -15.04 1.60
CA VAL A 602 -8.90 -14.79 1.84
C VAL A 602 -8.66 -14.30 3.27
N TRP A 603 -9.48 -13.35 3.75
CA TRP A 603 -9.40 -12.82 5.11
C TRP A 603 -9.64 -13.91 6.16
N ALA A 604 -10.67 -14.74 5.98
CA ALA A 604 -11.10 -15.76 6.93
C ALA A 604 -10.07 -16.88 7.06
N GLU A 605 -9.50 -17.34 5.94
CA GLU A 605 -8.47 -18.37 5.94
C GLU A 605 -7.15 -17.84 6.53
N LEU A 606 -6.78 -16.58 6.25
CA LEU A 606 -5.59 -15.98 6.86
C LEU A 606 -5.76 -15.77 8.37
N MET A 607 -6.94 -15.36 8.83
CA MET A 607 -7.22 -15.27 10.27
C MET A 607 -7.13 -16.64 10.95
N GLN A 608 -7.65 -17.70 10.33
CA GLN A 608 -7.48 -19.07 10.82
C GLN A 608 -6.00 -19.47 10.89
N TRP A 609 -5.21 -19.17 9.85
CA TRP A 609 -3.76 -19.43 9.84
C TRP A 609 -3.02 -18.66 10.95
N LEU A 610 -3.37 -17.40 11.19
CA LEU A 610 -2.79 -16.54 12.24
C LEU A 610 -3.13 -17.01 13.67
N HIS A 611 -4.27 -17.68 13.85
CA HIS A 611 -4.78 -18.12 15.16
C HIS A 611 -4.75 -19.64 15.38
N ARG A 612 -4.12 -20.41 14.49
CA ARG A 612 -4.00 -21.88 14.62
C ARG A 612 -3.31 -22.33 15.92
N ASP A 613 -2.32 -21.56 16.38
CA ASP A 613 -1.49 -21.88 17.55
C ASP A 613 -1.94 -21.11 18.82
N LEU A 614 -2.68 -20.00 18.66
CA LEU A 614 -3.13 -19.13 19.75
C LEU A 614 -4.49 -18.51 19.40
N PRO A 615 -5.60 -18.93 20.03
CA PRO A 615 -6.93 -18.39 19.74
C PRO A 615 -7.09 -16.94 20.22
N SER A 616 -7.74 -16.12 19.41
CA SER A 616 -8.10 -14.73 19.75
C SER A 616 -9.20 -14.65 20.81
N ARG A 617 -9.07 -13.73 21.76
CA ARG A 617 -10.05 -13.50 22.84
C ARG A 617 -10.80 -12.19 22.65
N ALA A 618 -12.03 -12.14 23.18
CA ALA A 618 -12.80 -10.90 23.23
C ALA A 618 -12.09 -9.86 24.12
N PRO A 619 -12.07 -8.57 23.72
CA PRO A 619 -11.49 -7.52 24.54
C PRO A 619 -12.27 -7.39 25.85
N LYS A 620 -11.58 -6.99 26.92
CA LYS A 620 -12.25 -6.63 28.18
C LYS A 620 -13.06 -5.34 27.96
N PRO A 621 -14.29 -5.24 28.50
CA PRO A 621 -15.07 -4.00 28.42
C PRO A 621 -14.28 -2.85 29.07
N PRO A 622 -14.17 -1.68 28.42
CA PRO A 622 -13.52 -0.51 28.99
C PRO A 622 -14.36 0.12 30.11
N GLY A 623 -13.79 1.07 30.84
CA GLY A 623 -14.59 1.93 31.72
C GLY A 623 -15.65 2.71 30.92
N GLY A 624 -16.83 2.90 31.51
CA GLY A 624 -17.91 3.68 30.88
C GLY A 624 -18.86 2.89 29.97
N VAL A 625 -18.71 1.55 29.84
CA VAL A 625 -19.79 0.69 29.29
C VAL A 625 -20.54 -0.06 30.38
N VAL A 626 -21.83 -0.33 30.13
CA VAL A 626 -22.70 -1.16 30.97
C VAL A 626 -23.43 -2.18 30.09
N ARG A 627 -23.81 -3.33 30.66
CA ARG A 627 -24.58 -4.37 29.95
C ARG A 627 -25.99 -4.47 30.52
N GLN A 628 -27.00 -4.49 29.65
CA GLN A 628 -28.40 -4.56 30.06
C GLN A 628 -29.20 -5.49 29.14
N ALA A 629 -30.24 -6.13 29.67
CA ALA A 629 -31.19 -6.90 28.89
C ALA A 629 -32.12 -5.96 28.09
N VAL A 630 -32.28 -6.22 26.79
CA VAL A 630 -33.09 -5.43 25.86
C VAL A 630 -34.21 -6.27 25.24
N ARG A 631 -35.33 -5.63 24.93
CA ARG A 631 -36.49 -6.19 24.22
C ARG A 631 -36.96 -5.20 23.15
N PHE A 632 -37.48 -5.70 22.02
CA PHE A 632 -37.81 -4.91 20.82
C PHE A 632 -39.29 -5.09 20.43
N ALA A 633 -40.21 -4.31 20.98
CA ALA A 633 -41.65 -4.52 20.77
C ALA A 633 -42.16 -3.87 19.47
N ALA A 634 -43.02 -4.57 18.73
CA ALA A 634 -43.86 -3.99 17.69
C ALA A 634 -45.03 -3.19 18.31
N ALA A 635 -45.69 -2.35 17.49
CA ALA A 635 -46.67 -1.36 17.97
C ALA A 635 -48.08 -1.92 18.30
N GLN A 636 -48.27 -3.24 18.38
CA GLN A 636 -49.56 -3.92 18.67
C GLN A 636 -49.32 -5.19 19.55
N PRO A 637 -50.34 -5.76 20.21
CA PRO A 637 -50.16 -6.29 21.56
C PRO A 637 -49.44 -7.65 21.65
N ALA A 638 -48.49 -7.71 22.58
CA ALA A 638 -48.00 -8.92 23.26
C ALA A 638 -47.80 -10.20 22.40
N GLY A 639 -46.86 -10.15 21.45
CA GLY A 639 -46.38 -11.35 20.74
C GLY A 639 -45.26 -11.04 19.76
N ASP A 640 -45.44 -9.97 18.98
CA ASP A 640 -44.54 -9.60 17.89
C ASP A 640 -43.33 -8.79 18.38
N TRP A 641 -42.20 -9.48 18.53
CA TRP A 641 -40.89 -8.85 18.74
C TRP A 641 -40.23 -8.53 17.38
N LEU A 642 -39.85 -7.27 17.15
CA LEU A 642 -39.13 -6.83 15.94
C LEU A 642 -37.76 -7.51 15.80
N GLU A 643 -37.13 -7.81 16.94
CA GLU A 643 -35.91 -8.61 17.06
C GLU A 643 -35.92 -9.40 18.37
N SER A 644 -35.22 -10.53 18.41
CA SER A 644 -35.08 -11.37 19.60
C SER A 644 -34.49 -10.58 20.79
N PRO A 645 -35.07 -10.70 22.00
CA PRO A 645 -34.49 -10.19 23.24
C PRO A 645 -33.06 -10.71 23.47
N ARG A 646 -32.20 -9.84 23.99
CA ARG A 646 -30.77 -10.16 24.20
C ARG A 646 -30.14 -9.32 25.30
N GLN A 647 -28.87 -9.57 25.59
CA GLN A 647 -28.01 -8.68 26.35
C GLN A 647 -27.35 -7.70 25.36
N GLU A 648 -27.27 -6.42 25.72
CA GLU A 648 -26.70 -5.38 24.88
C GLU A 648 -25.76 -4.49 25.67
N TRP A 649 -24.73 -3.95 25.00
CA TRP A 649 -23.79 -3.00 25.58
C TRP A 649 -24.19 -1.56 25.29
N PHE A 650 -24.10 -0.73 26.31
CA PHE A 650 -24.42 0.69 26.28
C PHE A 650 -23.27 1.53 26.81
N LEU A 651 -23.23 2.81 26.41
CA LEU A 651 -22.50 3.79 27.19
C LEU A 651 -23.23 4.01 28.52
N ALA A 652 -22.50 4.22 29.61
CA ALA A 652 -23.10 4.51 30.91
C ALA A 652 -23.99 5.77 30.82
N GLY A 653 -25.27 5.61 31.14
CA GLY A 653 -26.29 6.65 31.02
C GLY A 653 -27.14 6.59 29.74
N THR A 654 -26.89 5.65 28.82
CA THR A 654 -27.73 5.44 27.62
C THR A 654 -28.47 4.10 27.60
N GLN A 655 -28.39 3.32 28.67
CA GLN A 655 -29.04 2.01 28.78
C GLN A 655 -30.58 2.09 28.93
N GLN A 656 -31.29 1.27 28.15
CA GLN A 656 -32.75 1.18 28.12
C GLN A 656 -33.18 -0.28 27.94
N ALA A 657 -34.28 -0.70 28.60
CA ALA A 657 -34.70 -2.11 28.63
C ALA A 657 -35.67 -2.49 27.50
N LEU A 658 -36.42 -1.52 26.98
CA LEU A 658 -37.46 -1.72 25.98
C LEU A 658 -37.32 -0.68 24.88
N PHE A 659 -37.14 -1.15 23.65
CA PHE A 659 -37.22 -0.34 22.43
C PHE A 659 -38.53 -0.70 21.74
N ALA A 660 -39.36 0.30 21.43
CA ALA A 660 -40.68 0.11 20.85
C ALA A 660 -40.98 1.23 19.85
N MET A 661 -41.90 0.98 18.93
CA MET A 661 -42.40 1.98 17.99
C MET A 661 -43.65 2.66 18.58
N ASP A 662 -43.61 3.98 18.77
CA ASP A 662 -44.77 4.76 19.19
C ASP A 662 -45.86 4.80 18.10
N LYS A 663 -47.13 4.71 18.52
CA LYS A 663 -48.27 5.00 17.64
C LYS A 663 -48.44 6.52 17.54
N GLY A 664 -47.99 7.13 16.43
CA GLY A 664 -47.92 8.60 16.33
C GLY A 664 -48.09 9.25 14.95
N ALA A 665 -48.64 8.57 13.94
CA ALA A 665 -48.97 9.20 12.64
C ALA A 665 -50.09 8.45 11.87
N GLY A 666 -51.22 8.21 12.53
CA GLY A 666 -52.42 7.65 11.88
C GLY A 666 -53.39 8.76 11.44
N SER A 667 -53.94 8.66 10.23
CA SER A 667 -54.97 9.58 9.71
C SER A 667 -56.16 9.71 10.69
N PRO A 668 -56.81 10.89 10.78
CA PRO A 668 -57.95 11.09 11.67
C PRO A 668 -59.22 10.37 11.13
N GLY A 669 -59.35 9.08 11.48
CA GLY A 669 -60.51 8.22 11.17
C GLY A 669 -61.33 7.95 12.43
N GLY A 670 -62.52 8.54 12.50
CA GLY A 670 -63.27 8.73 13.76
C GLY A 670 -63.68 7.50 14.58
N THR A 671 -63.77 7.73 15.89
CA THR A 671 -64.77 7.10 16.79
C THR A 671 -65.32 8.16 17.74
N ARG A 672 -66.63 8.11 18.03
CA ARG A 672 -67.34 9.09 18.86
C ARG A 672 -67.40 8.67 20.33
N ALA A 673 -67.39 9.69 21.20
CA ALA A 673 -68.14 9.81 22.46
C ALA A 673 -67.89 8.83 23.62
N GLY A 674 -67.67 9.42 24.81
CA GLY A 674 -67.59 8.73 26.11
C GLY A 674 -67.03 9.69 27.16
N GLY A 675 -67.82 10.69 27.57
CA GLY A 675 -67.34 11.77 28.43
C GLY A 675 -67.46 11.46 29.93
N GLN A 676 -66.58 12.05 30.73
CA GLN A 676 -66.90 12.43 32.11
C GLN A 676 -66.15 13.71 32.53
N LYS A 677 -66.62 14.27 33.64
CA LYS A 677 -66.55 15.70 34.00
C LYS A 677 -65.40 16.03 34.97
N ASP A 678 -65.11 17.33 35.02
CA ASP A 678 -64.59 18.11 36.16
C ASP A 678 -63.18 17.80 36.71
N LEU A 679 -62.26 18.76 36.52
CA LEU A 679 -61.80 19.63 37.62
C LEU A 679 -61.00 20.87 37.13
N LYS A 680 -61.37 22.03 37.66
CA LYS A 680 -60.68 23.34 37.62
C LYS A 680 -59.49 23.33 38.60
N SER A 681 -58.48 24.22 38.62
CA SER A 681 -57.96 25.25 37.69
C SER A 681 -56.72 25.93 38.31
N SER A 682 -55.71 26.31 37.52
CA SER A 682 -54.77 27.41 37.83
C SER A 682 -53.99 27.77 36.55
N THR A 683 -54.27 28.88 35.84
CA THR A 683 -53.61 30.22 36.01
C THR A 683 -52.08 30.12 36.13
N ALA A 684 -51.24 30.74 35.29
CA ALA A 684 -51.43 31.58 34.09
C ALA A 684 -50.11 31.52 33.24
N ALA A 685 -49.88 32.23 32.11
CA ALA A 685 -50.57 33.36 31.49
C ALA A 685 -50.37 33.44 29.95
N ALA A 686 -50.95 34.49 29.36
CA ALA A 686 -50.90 34.97 27.98
C ALA A 686 -49.65 34.72 27.11
N ALA A 687 -49.85 34.00 26.01
CA ALA A 687 -49.40 34.41 24.68
C ALA A 687 -50.61 34.33 23.73
N ALA A 688 -50.92 35.41 23.00
CA ALA A 688 -52.11 35.47 22.18
C ALA A 688 -52.00 34.53 20.96
N ALA A 689 -52.95 33.60 20.84
CA ALA A 689 -52.99 32.66 19.72
C ALA A 689 -53.39 33.38 18.42
N GLN A 690 -52.42 33.58 17.52
CA GLN A 690 -52.75 33.65 16.10
C GLN A 690 -53.00 32.22 15.61
N ALA A 691 -54.13 32.00 14.95
CA ALA A 691 -54.40 30.72 14.30
C ALA A 691 -53.31 30.44 13.25
N PRO A 692 -52.90 29.17 13.06
CA PRO A 692 -51.94 28.82 12.02
C PRO A 692 -52.45 29.28 10.64
N THR A 693 -51.75 30.24 10.06
CA THR A 693 -51.90 30.61 8.64
C THR A 693 -51.10 29.62 7.81
N ALA A 694 -51.69 29.09 6.72
CA ALA A 694 -51.00 28.15 5.85
C ALA A 694 -49.70 28.75 5.28
N ARG A 695 -48.60 27.99 5.34
CA ARG A 695 -47.25 28.41 4.91
C ARG A 695 -46.69 27.49 3.83
N ILE A 696 -45.86 28.03 2.94
CA ILE A 696 -45.16 27.27 1.90
C ILE A 696 -43.99 26.52 2.54
N ALA A 697 -44.11 25.20 2.63
CA ALA A 697 -43.06 24.33 3.14
C ALA A 697 -42.11 23.85 2.03
N LEU A 698 -42.62 23.67 0.80
CA LEU A 698 -41.83 23.38 -0.39
C LEU A 698 -42.39 24.13 -1.60
N PRO A 699 -41.54 24.73 -2.47
CA PRO A 699 -40.10 24.95 -2.29
C PRO A 699 -39.78 26.00 -1.20
N ALA A 700 -38.59 25.94 -0.62
CA ALA A 700 -38.15 26.94 0.37
C ALA A 700 -37.79 28.29 -0.29
N PRO A 701 -37.79 29.41 0.45
CA PRO A 701 -37.35 30.71 -0.07
C PRO A 701 -35.93 30.66 -0.65
N GLY A 702 -35.75 31.18 -1.86
CA GLY A 702 -34.45 31.22 -2.55
C GLY A 702 -34.04 29.91 -3.24
N THR A 703 -34.92 28.90 -3.31
CA THR A 703 -34.62 27.64 -3.99
C THR A 703 -34.24 27.87 -5.46
N ILE A 704 -33.09 27.32 -5.88
CA ILE A 704 -32.68 27.24 -7.29
C ILE A 704 -32.96 25.82 -7.78
N ILE A 705 -33.72 25.69 -8.86
CA ILE A 705 -34.14 24.43 -9.46
C ILE A 705 -33.42 24.29 -10.80
N ALA A 706 -32.74 23.17 -11.05
CA ALA A 706 -32.18 22.86 -12.36
C ALA A 706 -33.05 21.82 -13.06
N LEU A 707 -33.48 22.11 -14.29
CA LEU A 707 -34.19 21.17 -15.16
C LEU A 707 -33.18 20.25 -15.85
N ASP A 708 -33.40 18.95 -15.74
CA ASP A 708 -32.54 17.93 -16.32
C ASP A 708 -32.92 17.72 -17.80
N PRO A 709 -32.01 17.85 -18.78
CA PRO A 709 -32.33 17.66 -20.18
C PRO A 709 -32.67 16.20 -20.55
N ASP A 710 -32.27 15.21 -19.76
CA ASP A 710 -32.46 13.79 -20.05
C ASP A 710 -33.81 13.24 -19.51
N ILE A 711 -34.48 13.98 -18.62
CA ILE A 711 -35.82 13.62 -18.12
C ILE A 711 -36.90 14.21 -19.05
N PRO A 712 -37.84 13.43 -19.59
CA PRO A 712 -38.91 13.96 -20.44
C PRO A 712 -39.71 15.05 -19.71
N PRO A 713 -40.07 16.18 -20.34
CA PRO A 713 -40.68 17.32 -19.65
C PRO A 713 -41.91 16.96 -18.79
N ALA A 714 -42.78 16.06 -19.27
CA ALA A 714 -43.97 15.58 -18.57
C ALA A 714 -43.69 14.81 -17.26
N HIS A 715 -42.43 14.54 -16.91
CA HIS A 715 -42.03 13.91 -15.65
C HIS A 715 -41.25 14.85 -14.71
N GLN A 716 -41.01 16.11 -15.09
CA GLN A 716 -40.25 17.08 -14.29
C GLN A 716 -41.12 17.89 -13.30
N HIS A 717 -42.11 17.28 -12.67
CA HIS A 717 -43.00 18.01 -11.75
C HIS A 717 -42.30 18.41 -10.44
N LEU A 718 -42.31 19.70 -10.12
CA LEU A 718 -41.95 20.20 -8.79
C LEU A 718 -43.13 20.02 -7.84
N ARG A 719 -42.89 19.38 -6.69
CA ARG A 719 -43.89 19.29 -5.62
C ARG A 719 -43.99 20.62 -4.87
N LEU A 720 -45.20 21.16 -4.81
CA LEU A 720 -45.60 22.30 -3.99
C LEU A 720 -46.30 21.76 -2.75
N LEU A 721 -45.82 22.13 -1.55
CA LEU A 721 -46.37 21.65 -0.29
C LEU A 721 -46.62 22.83 0.66
N ALA A 722 -47.85 22.93 1.15
CA ALA A 722 -48.25 23.83 2.21
C ALA A 722 -48.34 23.08 3.54
N GLN A 723 -47.87 23.70 4.62
CA GLN A 723 -48.03 23.25 6.00
C GLN A 723 -48.93 24.21 6.77
N ASP A 724 -49.29 23.83 8.00
CA ASP A 724 -50.14 24.64 8.89
C ASP A 724 -51.52 25.00 8.29
N THR A 725 -52.03 24.13 7.41
CA THR A 725 -53.28 24.36 6.66
C THR A 725 -54.52 24.07 7.51
N PRO A 726 -55.42 25.04 7.76
CA PRO A 726 -56.66 24.80 8.49
C PRO A 726 -57.57 23.77 7.78
N ALA A 727 -58.18 22.87 8.54
CA ALA A 727 -59.02 21.81 8.00
C ALA A 727 -60.22 22.39 7.24
N GLY A 728 -60.36 22.03 5.95
CA GLY A 728 -61.46 22.48 5.08
C GLY A 728 -61.17 23.76 4.28
N GLN A 729 -60.02 24.41 4.45
CA GLN A 729 -59.65 25.56 3.63
C GLN A 729 -59.07 25.10 2.29
N ALA A 730 -59.78 25.36 1.19
CA ALA A 730 -59.23 25.12 -0.15
C ALA A 730 -58.15 26.16 -0.48
N LEU A 731 -57.00 25.68 -0.95
CA LEU A 731 -55.81 26.48 -1.27
C LEU A 731 -55.54 26.44 -2.76
N ALA A 732 -55.05 27.55 -3.30
CA ALA A 732 -54.53 27.61 -4.67
C ALA A 732 -53.10 28.18 -4.69
N TRP A 733 -52.32 27.73 -5.66
CA TRP A 733 -50.96 28.20 -5.91
C TRP A 733 -50.97 29.13 -7.11
N ARG A 734 -50.32 30.29 -6.98
CA ARG A 734 -50.13 31.24 -8.09
C ARG A 734 -48.66 31.46 -8.38
N ILE A 735 -48.32 31.66 -9.65
CA ILE A 735 -47.02 32.18 -10.09
C ILE A 735 -47.29 33.40 -10.96
N GLN A 736 -46.70 34.53 -10.59
CA GLN A 736 -46.85 35.80 -11.33
C GLN A 736 -48.34 36.16 -11.59
N GLY A 737 -49.20 35.88 -10.60
CA GLY A 737 -50.66 36.11 -10.67
C GLY A 737 -51.49 35.01 -11.35
N GLN A 738 -50.89 34.08 -12.09
CA GLN A 738 -51.60 32.95 -12.72
C GLN A 738 -51.72 31.75 -11.79
N ALA A 739 -52.89 31.12 -11.71
CA ALA A 739 -53.08 29.90 -10.93
C ALA A 739 -52.40 28.69 -11.62
N VAL A 740 -51.53 27.98 -10.90
CA VAL A 740 -50.73 26.86 -11.43
C VAL A 740 -51.05 25.50 -10.81
N ALA A 741 -51.63 25.49 -9.60
CA ALA A 741 -52.02 24.26 -8.90
C ALA A 741 -53.08 24.55 -7.81
N GLN A 742 -53.71 23.51 -7.27
CA GLN A 742 -54.69 23.58 -6.17
C GLN A 742 -54.44 22.48 -5.14
N GLY A 743 -54.83 22.73 -3.88
CA GLY A 743 -54.63 21.83 -2.75
C GLY A 743 -53.38 22.13 -1.92
N SER A 744 -53.27 21.51 -0.75
CA SER A 744 -52.12 21.64 0.15
C SER A 744 -50.89 20.87 -0.31
N ASP A 745 -51.04 19.89 -1.19
CA ASP A 745 -49.96 19.12 -1.81
C ASP A 745 -50.29 18.96 -3.30
N ALA A 746 -49.42 19.47 -4.18
CA ALA A 746 -49.69 19.51 -5.62
C ALA A 746 -48.41 19.47 -6.46
N GLY A 747 -48.54 19.10 -7.74
CA GLY A 747 -47.45 19.15 -8.71
C GLY A 747 -47.55 20.37 -9.62
N TRP A 748 -46.47 21.14 -9.75
CA TRP A 748 -46.31 22.19 -10.75
C TRP A 748 -45.30 21.76 -11.81
N LEU A 749 -45.51 22.16 -13.07
CA LEU A 749 -44.55 21.94 -14.16
C LEU A 749 -43.64 23.18 -14.33
N PRO A 750 -42.38 23.14 -13.88
CA PRO A 750 -41.49 24.30 -13.88
C PRO A 750 -41.00 24.67 -15.28
N TRP A 751 -40.91 25.97 -15.56
CA TRP A 751 -40.26 26.52 -16.76
C TRP A 751 -39.11 27.47 -16.38
N PRO A 752 -38.05 27.61 -17.20
CA PRO A 752 -36.92 28.48 -16.89
C PRO A 752 -37.33 29.94 -16.62
N GLY A 753 -36.76 30.53 -15.58
CA GLY A 753 -37.05 31.91 -15.17
C GLY A 753 -36.98 32.13 -13.66
N ARG A 754 -37.18 33.38 -13.23
CA ARG A 754 -37.37 33.74 -11.81
C ARG A 754 -38.86 33.85 -11.53
N HIS A 755 -39.31 33.15 -10.50
CA HIS A 755 -40.72 33.03 -10.15
C HIS A 755 -40.95 33.47 -8.71
N THR A 756 -42.03 34.23 -8.49
CA THR A 756 -42.63 34.37 -7.17
C THR A 756 -43.80 33.40 -7.13
N LEU A 757 -43.72 32.42 -6.25
CA LEU A 757 -44.77 31.46 -5.95
C LEU A 757 -45.56 31.98 -4.75
N GLU A 758 -46.87 32.08 -4.88
CA GLU A 758 -47.80 32.58 -3.87
C GLU A 758 -48.80 31.47 -3.51
N LEU A 759 -49.06 31.31 -2.22
CA LEU A 759 -50.14 30.47 -1.71
C LEU A 759 -51.33 31.38 -1.38
N VAL A 760 -52.52 31.10 -1.92
CA VAL A 760 -53.71 31.94 -1.74
C VAL A 760 -54.91 31.20 -1.15
N ASP A 761 -55.76 31.94 -0.42
CA ASP A 761 -57.07 31.45 0.06
C ASP A 761 -58.15 31.46 -1.05
N THR A 762 -59.33 30.90 -0.75
CA THR A 762 -60.49 30.89 -1.65
C THR A 762 -61.01 32.27 -2.06
N ARG A 763 -60.62 33.33 -1.35
CA ARG A 763 -60.96 34.73 -1.65
C ARG A 763 -59.83 35.45 -2.41
N GLY A 764 -58.73 34.75 -2.71
CA GLY A 764 -57.59 35.26 -3.46
C GLY A 764 -56.58 36.05 -2.65
N HIS A 765 -56.66 36.05 -1.31
CA HIS A 765 -55.65 36.68 -0.44
C HIS A 765 -54.39 35.82 -0.40
N VAL A 766 -53.22 36.44 -0.53
CA VAL A 766 -51.92 35.78 -0.36
C VAL A 766 -51.72 35.46 1.12
N LEU A 767 -51.54 34.16 1.42
CA LEU A 767 -51.26 33.63 2.75
C LEU A 767 -49.75 33.57 3.01
N ASP A 768 -48.96 33.24 1.97
CA ASP A 768 -47.50 33.18 2.01
C ASP A 768 -46.92 33.28 0.59
N SER A 769 -45.65 33.68 0.45
CA SER A 769 -44.98 33.79 -0.85
C SER A 769 -43.47 33.51 -0.78
N VAL A 770 -42.95 32.77 -1.77
CA VAL A 770 -41.53 32.44 -1.90
C VAL A 770 -41.00 32.78 -3.29
N ARG A 771 -39.75 33.26 -3.34
CA ARG A 771 -39.04 33.49 -4.61
C ARG A 771 -38.15 32.29 -4.93
N ILE A 772 -38.21 31.82 -6.17
CA ILE A 772 -37.42 30.69 -6.69
C ILE A 772 -36.83 31.02 -8.07
N GLU A 773 -35.76 30.35 -8.45
CA GLU A 773 -35.12 30.47 -9.77
C GLU A 773 -35.03 29.10 -10.45
N VAL A 774 -35.73 28.93 -11.57
CA VAL A 774 -35.64 27.73 -12.42
C VAL A 774 -34.62 27.98 -13.51
N ARG A 775 -33.58 27.15 -13.55
CA ARG A 775 -32.54 27.12 -14.58
C ARG A 775 -32.77 25.92 -15.48
N GLY A 776 -32.72 26.12 -16.79
CA GLY A 776 -32.78 25.04 -17.76
C GLY A 776 -32.15 25.47 -19.07
N ALA A 777 -31.59 24.52 -19.81
CA ALA A 777 -31.10 24.77 -21.15
C ALA A 777 -32.30 24.98 -22.08
N GLY A 778 -32.57 26.23 -22.46
CA GLY A 778 -33.62 26.54 -23.42
C GLY A 778 -33.29 25.92 -24.78
N VAL A 779 -34.10 24.96 -25.23
CA VAL A 779 -34.03 24.47 -26.61
C VAL A 779 -34.30 25.64 -27.54
N ARG A 780 -33.30 25.98 -28.36
CA ARG A 780 -33.36 27.11 -29.28
C ARG A 780 -34.43 26.82 -30.33
N ALA A 781 -35.58 27.50 -30.24
CA ALA A 781 -36.65 27.34 -31.22
C ALA A 781 -36.11 27.62 -32.64
N ALA A 782 -36.28 26.68 -33.55
CA ALA A 782 -35.98 26.90 -34.95
C ALA A 782 -36.87 28.05 -35.47
N ARG A 783 -36.25 29.06 -36.09
CA ARG A 783 -37.02 30.02 -36.88
C ARG A 783 -37.66 29.26 -38.04
N ARG A 784 -38.95 29.54 -38.26
CA ARG A 784 -39.68 29.14 -39.47
C ARG A 784 -39.05 29.78 -40.71
#